data_AF-A0A377GDP4-F1
#
_entry.id   AF-A0A377GDP4-F1
#
_cell.length_a   1.000
_cell.length_b   1.000
_cell.length_c   1.000
_cell.angle_alpha   90.00
_cell.angle_beta   90.00
_cell.angle_gamma   90.00
#
_symmetry.space_group_name_H-M   'P 1'
#
loop_
_entity.id
_entity.type
_entity.pdbx_description
1 polymer ?
#
loop_
_entity_poly.entity_id
_entity_poly.type
_entity_poly.pdbx_seq_one_letter_code
_entity_poly.pdbx_strand_id
1 'polypeptide(L)'
;MTGSKIQSFDLFKAAMGNTEYLTEINKDGVSQAKFLTTLEEGKLTLPKLLESIQITRNPQVKSLLIIHLLSQNEYLSCLKGDSLLNRLSTQDYHLPSRLNALIHQLDLQILSPQMIEKLDPEAALSIICSVPHFHQLTRIQLQALIERFPLYERHKVLSYWMNHFVSMPNAHYLLAHFMNIAGPNVIQELSKMEPNQKEAVVINIIEHLGCFHKLPNKFLEHANKESHLILAIRLYLNGHYNQANAAFINQLTLKLLDKNHAFSLEAIELLFCLNDKLAFKELAKKTAYYTNCYLRNNAFEGKVALFYQSGQINIQRTLQNIHLKPHILEASSEQRPASIPEESSFIEALLKHDKSINCFEYFLFHYKGNFDPIFKLLNDYMMFYEQCENARSRNKAIHHLGFMLKRPELDITVKEALFTAFLNHPLLFDEQVSYQLFLFDAKRIIRYFGLQGGKENYQRVINLCTLALKNLNSEKNGELIQIAQQALSEARQELIFSNRQGFLSSVIKWIQRCWAYGWTGFFKPNLPTYVLSENWAAEETQQLPVSIQDSTSTAETQDLHSLLNNITLPLTQEKVEDIIKALDWYSLQPVPTNELITRFNLHQLFHYILQHKEDNRKLYHWLKDNQNPFIVNQFRLLELMLKERSRDEINLLLLQINEDSDNLQYISEELNSLMPELVIKPRTMPSNNSEKPDFVESTAKVLSGYVYGATEYAQSALHWAEGFFSKIKKPVHEEEDDFEVEHIDSFNSMIREN
;
A
#
# COMPACT_ATOMS: atom_id res chain seq x y z
N MET A 1 -14.66 46.84 -2.13
CA MET A 1 -14.87 47.66 -0.90
C MET A 1 -13.68 47.41 0.01
N THR A 2 -12.79 48.39 0.18
CA THR A 2 -11.53 48.23 0.93
C THR A 2 -11.58 49.01 2.23
N GLY A 3 -11.84 48.31 3.35
CA GLY A 3 -11.70 48.86 4.71
C GLY A 3 -12.93 49.52 5.35
N SER A 4 -14.15 49.22 4.90
CA SER A 4 -15.39 49.75 5.50
C SER A 4 -16.25 48.65 6.14
N LYS A 5 -16.77 48.90 7.35
CA LYS A 5 -17.80 48.07 8.02
C LYS A 5 -18.94 47.71 7.06
N ILE A 6 -19.54 46.53 7.25
CA ILE A 6 -20.69 46.07 6.45
C ILE A 6 -21.87 47.03 6.64
N GLN A 7 -22.12 47.88 5.63
CA GLN A 7 -23.11 48.96 5.72
C GLN A 7 -24.56 48.48 5.56
N SER A 8 -24.79 47.46 4.73
CA SER A 8 -26.08 46.76 4.65
C SER A 8 -25.87 45.30 4.23
N PHE A 9 -26.86 44.46 4.56
CA PHE A 9 -26.82 43.04 4.18
C PHE A 9 -26.99 42.85 2.67
N ASP A 10 -27.80 43.66 2.01
CA ASP A 10 -28.01 43.56 0.56
C ASP A 10 -26.77 43.94 -0.24
N LEU A 11 -25.99 44.92 0.24
CA LEU A 11 -24.68 45.26 -0.33
C LEU A 11 -23.67 44.13 -0.12
N PHE A 12 -23.68 43.47 1.05
CA PHE A 12 -22.85 42.30 1.31
C PHE A 12 -23.22 41.11 0.40
N LYS A 13 -24.51 40.83 0.26
CA LYS A 13 -25.06 39.79 -0.63
C LYS A 13 -24.73 40.06 -2.10
N ALA A 14 -24.80 41.32 -2.55
CA ALA A 14 -24.34 41.73 -3.88
C ALA A 14 -22.83 41.56 -4.05
N ALA A 15 -22.03 41.88 -3.02
CA ALA A 15 -20.58 41.70 -3.05
C ALA A 15 -20.17 40.22 -3.10
N MET A 16 -20.88 39.32 -2.39
CA MET A 16 -20.68 37.86 -2.49
C MET A 16 -21.06 37.28 -3.86
N GLY A 17 -21.77 38.04 -4.70
CA GLY A 17 -22.03 37.72 -6.11
C GLY A 17 -21.03 38.32 -7.10
N ASN A 18 -20.13 39.21 -6.68
CA ASN A 18 -19.19 39.92 -7.56
C ASN A 18 -17.86 39.15 -7.68
N THR A 19 -17.55 38.68 -8.90
CA THR A 19 -16.34 37.88 -9.17
C THR A 19 -15.03 38.62 -8.88
N GLU A 20 -14.93 39.91 -9.17
CA GLU A 20 -13.71 40.70 -8.93
C GLU A 20 -13.42 40.82 -7.42
N TYR A 21 -14.44 41.07 -6.62
CA TYR A 21 -14.32 41.15 -5.16
C TYR A 21 -13.94 39.79 -4.54
N LEU A 22 -14.52 38.70 -5.05
CA LEU A 22 -14.14 37.35 -4.63
C LEU A 22 -12.67 37.04 -4.98
N THR A 23 -12.16 37.50 -6.14
CA THR A 23 -10.74 37.36 -6.47
C THR A 23 -9.83 38.25 -5.61
N GLU A 24 -10.30 39.42 -5.16
CA GLU A 24 -9.56 40.28 -4.22
C GLU A 24 -9.40 39.61 -2.84
N ILE A 25 -10.46 38.98 -2.32
CA ILE A 25 -10.41 38.22 -1.05
C ILE A 25 -9.43 37.04 -1.15
N ASN A 26 -9.46 36.30 -2.25
CA ASN A 26 -8.65 35.10 -2.46
C ASN A 26 -7.19 35.37 -2.89
N LYS A 27 -6.79 36.65 -3.01
CA LYS A 27 -5.47 37.04 -3.52
C LYS A 27 -4.30 36.52 -2.67
N ASP A 28 -4.42 36.63 -1.36
CA ASP A 28 -3.42 36.19 -0.39
C ASP A 28 -4.06 36.00 1.01
N GLY A 29 -3.34 35.30 1.91
CA GLY A 29 -3.82 35.07 3.28
C GLY A 29 -4.04 36.35 4.10
N VAL A 30 -3.42 37.47 3.70
CA VAL A 30 -3.62 38.79 4.34
C VAL A 30 -4.98 39.37 3.96
N SER A 31 -5.40 39.20 2.71
CA SER A 31 -6.73 39.58 2.20
C SER A 31 -7.83 38.73 2.83
N GLN A 32 -7.59 37.42 2.98
CA GLN A 32 -8.48 36.52 3.71
C GLN A 32 -8.62 36.90 5.19
N ALA A 33 -7.51 37.22 5.87
CA ALA A 33 -7.55 37.69 7.27
C ALA A 33 -8.32 39.02 7.41
N LYS A 34 -8.08 39.99 6.52
CA LYS A 34 -8.84 41.26 6.47
C LYS A 34 -10.34 41.03 6.25
N PHE A 35 -10.71 40.07 5.40
CA PHE A 35 -12.12 39.70 5.19
C PHE A 35 -12.75 39.13 6.48
N LEU A 36 -12.06 38.22 7.18
CA LEU A 36 -12.52 37.69 8.48
C LEU A 36 -12.68 38.81 9.53
N THR A 37 -11.72 39.74 9.65
CA THR A 37 -11.87 40.91 10.53
C THR A 37 -13.06 41.79 10.13
N THR A 38 -13.33 41.95 8.83
CA THR A 38 -14.50 42.72 8.35
C THR A 38 -15.84 42.04 8.71
N LEU A 39 -15.88 40.70 8.75
CA LEU A 39 -17.04 39.94 9.24
C LEU A 39 -17.23 40.10 10.75
N GLU A 40 -16.15 39.99 11.53
CA GLU A 40 -16.12 40.18 12.98
C GLU A 40 -16.62 41.59 13.38
N GLU A 41 -16.16 42.63 12.69
CA GLU A 41 -16.62 44.01 12.89
C GLU A 41 -18.06 44.27 12.39
N GLY A 42 -18.49 43.53 11.36
CA GLY A 42 -19.77 43.71 10.68
C GLY A 42 -20.99 43.17 11.42
N LYS A 43 -20.81 42.31 12.43
CA LYS A 43 -21.87 41.76 13.30
C LYS A 43 -23.11 41.25 12.53
N LEU A 44 -22.88 40.44 11.49
CA LEU A 44 -23.97 39.75 10.78
C LEU A 44 -24.70 38.79 11.73
N THR A 45 -26.02 38.71 11.62
CA THR A 45 -26.82 37.74 12.41
C THR A 45 -26.68 36.33 11.82
N LEU A 46 -26.81 35.30 12.67
CA LEU A 46 -26.69 33.89 12.25
C LEU A 46 -27.51 33.52 10.99
N PRO A 47 -28.79 33.91 10.84
CA PRO A 47 -29.55 33.60 9.63
C PRO A 47 -29.00 34.27 8.37
N LYS A 48 -28.51 35.52 8.49
CA LYS A 48 -27.88 36.26 7.38
C LYS A 48 -26.56 35.64 6.95
N LEU A 49 -25.78 35.11 7.89
CA LEU A 49 -24.53 34.41 7.58
C LEU A 49 -24.80 33.07 6.89
N LEU A 50 -25.78 32.29 7.37
CA LEU A 50 -26.23 31.05 6.72
C LEU A 50 -26.75 31.29 5.29
N GLU A 51 -27.57 32.33 5.09
CA GLU A 51 -28.04 32.73 3.77
C GLU A 51 -26.86 33.11 2.84
N SER A 52 -25.87 33.84 3.36
CA SER A 52 -24.65 34.19 2.62
C SER A 52 -23.84 32.97 2.20
N ILE A 53 -23.71 31.97 3.07
CA ILE A 53 -23.06 30.69 2.75
C ILE A 53 -23.82 29.97 1.63
N GLN A 54 -25.15 29.96 1.64
CA GLN A 54 -25.96 29.32 0.59
C GLN A 54 -25.83 30.02 -0.78
N ILE A 55 -25.71 31.35 -0.81
CA ILE A 55 -25.62 32.13 -2.05
C ILE A 55 -24.20 32.09 -2.65
N THR A 56 -23.16 32.01 -1.81
CA THR A 56 -21.76 32.12 -2.25
C THR A 56 -21.32 30.89 -3.05
N ARG A 57 -21.06 31.08 -4.35
CA ARG A 57 -20.62 30.01 -5.27
C ARG A 57 -19.12 29.73 -5.22
N ASN A 58 -18.28 30.71 -4.85
CA ASN A 58 -16.84 30.51 -4.77
C ASN A 58 -16.49 29.67 -3.52
N PRO A 59 -15.87 28.49 -3.66
CA PRO A 59 -15.65 27.58 -2.53
C PRO A 59 -14.74 28.18 -1.47
N GLN A 60 -13.79 29.02 -1.86
CA GLN A 60 -12.79 29.58 -0.97
C GLN A 60 -13.41 30.63 -0.03
N VAL A 61 -14.15 31.60 -0.58
CA VAL A 61 -14.86 32.60 0.22
C VAL A 61 -16.00 31.96 1.03
N LYS A 62 -16.67 30.95 0.47
CA LYS A 62 -17.64 30.13 1.20
C LYS A 62 -17.02 29.46 2.43
N SER A 63 -15.80 28.93 2.29
CA SER A 63 -15.04 28.33 3.39
C SER A 63 -14.70 29.34 4.48
N LEU A 64 -14.28 30.55 4.12
CA LEU A 64 -14.03 31.63 5.09
C LEU A 64 -15.31 32.00 5.88
N LEU A 65 -16.48 32.05 5.22
CA LEU A 65 -17.77 32.26 5.89
C LEU A 65 -18.12 31.13 6.85
N ILE A 66 -17.88 29.87 6.47
CA ILE A 66 -18.12 28.70 7.32
C ILE A 66 -17.13 28.68 8.50
N ILE A 67 -15.85 28.95 8.29
CA ILE A 67 -14.83 29.08 9.35
C ILE A 67 -15.24 30.16 10.36
N HIS A 68 -15.71 31.31 9.88
CA HIS A 68 -16.23 32.36 10.76
C HIS A 68 -17.45 31.90 11.56
N LEU A 69 -18.42 31.20 10.93
CA LEU A 69 -19.59 30.63 11.63
C LEU A 69 -19.18 29.64 12.74
N LEU A 70 -18.23 28.75 12.44
CA LEU A 70 -17.72 27.73 13.35
C LEU A 70 -16.83 28.28 14.48
N SER A 71 -16.44 29.56 14.40
CA SER A 71 -15.80 30.30 15.51
C SER A 71 -16.79 30.95 16.49
N GLN A 72 -18.09 30.95 16.18
CA GLN A 72 -19.11 31.60 17.01
C GLN A 72 -19.77 30.62 17.98
N ASN A 73 -19.44 30.70 19.27
CA ASN A 73 -20.06 29.88 20.32
C ASN A 73 -21.60 30.07 20.39
N GLU A 74 -22.11 31.25 20.03
CA GLU A 74 -23.55 31.51 19.92
C GLU A 74 -24.22 30.56 18.92
N TYR A 75 -23.58 30.30 17.77
CA TYR A 75 -24.10 29.37 16.77
C TYR A 75 -24.21 27.95 17.34
N LEU A 76 -23.11 27.42 17.87
CA LEU A 76 -23.00 26.04 18.35
C LEU A 76 -23.92 25.74 19.54
N SER A 77 -24.14 26.72 20.42
CA SER A 77 -25.11 26.61 21.52
C SER A 77 -26.59 26.62 21.07
N CYS A 78 -26.86 27.13 19.86
CA CYS A 78 -28.21 27.15 19.27
C CYS A 78 -28.50 25.95 18.35
N LEU A 79 -27.56 25.03 18.11
CA LEU A 79 -27.79 23.87 17.25
C LEU A 79 -28.56 22.75 17.98
N LYS A 80 -29.45 22.07 17.24
CA LYS A 80 -30.17 20.87 17.71
C LYS A 80 -29.26 19.65 17.74
N GLY A 81 -29.46 18.76 18.72
CA GLY A 81 -28.69 17.54 18.91
C GLY A 81 -27.40 17.74 19.71
N ASP A 82 -26.87 16.66 20.28
CA ASP A 82 -25.72 16.71 21.20
C ASP A 82 -24.40 17.08 20.50
N SER A 83 -23.55 17.81 21.22
CA SER A 83 -22.18 18.09 20.83
C SER A 83 -21.35 16.81 20.75
N LEU A 84 -20.51 16.70 19.71
CA LEU A 84 -19.57 15.59 19.54
C LEU A 84 -18.59 15.47 20.73
N LEU A 85 -18.28 16.59 21.40
CA LEU A 85 -17.41 16.63 22.59
C LEU A 85 -17.94 15.77 23.74
N ASN A 86 -19.26 15.73 23.93
CA ASN A 86 -19.89 14.96 25.00
C ASN A 86 -19.81 13.44 24.77
N ARG A 87 -19.51 13.02 23.53
CA ARG A 87 -19.44 11.61 23.09
C ARG A 87 -18.02 11.03 23.18
N LEU A 88 -17.00 11.84 23.49
CA LEU A 88 -15.59 11.42 23.60
C LEU A 88 -15.31 10.36 24.69
N SER A 89 -16.28 10.07 25.54
CA SER A 89 -16.16 9.11 26.66
C SER A 89 -17.13 7.92 26.58
N THR A 90 -18.02 7.87 25.58
CA THR A 90 -18.93 6.73 25.36
C THR A 90 -18.34 5.77 24.32
N GLN A 91 -18.56 4.46 24.52
CA GLN A 91 -18.18 3.39 23.57
C GLN A 91 -19.33 3.02 22.62
N ASP A 92 -20.38 3.83 22.57
CA ASP A 92 -21.59 3.58 21.79
C ASP A 92 -21.34 3.68 20.27
N TYR A 93 -22.34 3.28 19.48
CA TYR A 93 -22.32 3.46 18.03
C TYR A 93 -22.00 4.90 17.64
N HIS A 94 -21.13 5.05 16.63
CA HIS A 94 -20.81 6.37 16.10
C HIS A 94 -22.07 7.04 15.53
N LEU A 95 -22.22 8.33 15.83
CA LEU A 95 -23.28 9.18 15.29
C LEU A 95 -22.62 10.38 14.60
N PRO A 96 -22.96 10.67 13.33
CA PRO A 96 -22.39 11.78 12.58
C PRO A 96 -22.42 13.12 13.31
N SER A 97 -21.45 13.98 13.05
CA SER A 97 -21.44 15.31 13.64
C SER A 97 -22.54 16.17 13.04
N ARG A 98 -23.29 16.87 13.90
CA ARG A 98 -24.26 17.91 13.51
C ARG A 98 -23.64 19.04 12.67
N LEU A 99 -22.31 19.12 12.60
CA LEU A 99 -21.56 20.10 11.81
C LEU A 99 -21.14 19.59 10.42
N ASN A 100 -21.26 18.28 10.12
CA ASN A 100 -20.77 17.66 8.88
C ASN A 100 -21.32 18.33 7.61
N ALA A 101 -22.59 18.73 7.61
CA ALA A 101 -23.20 19.43 6.47
C ALA A 101 -22.48 20.73 6.07
N LEU A 102 -21.90 21.45 7.05
CA LEU A 102 -21.08 22.64 6.82
C LEU A 102 -19.62 22.28 6.57
N ILE A 103 -19.06 21.36 7.35
CA ILE A 103 -17.65 20.99 7.27
C ILE A 103 -17.34 20.36 5.90
N HIS A 104 -18.22 19.52 5.35
CA HIS A 104 -18.12 18.91 4.01
C HIS A 104 -18.18 19.91 2.83
N GLN A 105 -18.16 21.21 3.11
CA GLN A 105 -18.09 22.28 2.12
C GLN A 105 -16.84 23.18 2.29
N LEU A 106 -15.93 22.82 3.20
CA LEU A 106 -14.68 23.52 3.44
C LEU A 106 -13.60 23.10 2.42
N ASP A 107 -12.96 24.10 1.80
CA ASP A 107 -11.66 23.97 1.16
C ASP A 107 -10.58 24.09 2.24
N LEU A 108 -9.98 22.96 2.62
CA LEU A 108 -8.98 22.90 3.67
C LEU A 108 -7.62 23.46 3.29
N GLN A 109 -7.37 23.81 2.02
CA GLN A 109 -6.13 24.49 1.62
C GLN A 109 -6.03 25.90 2.24
N ILE A 110 -7.17 26.49 2.60
CA ILE A 110 -7.29 27.83 3.20
C ILE A 110 -7.15 27.79 4.73
N LEU A 111 -7.42 26.64 5.35
CA LEU A 111 -7.50 26.51 6.80
C LEU A 111 -6.11 26.64 7.45
N SER A 112 -5.70 27.88 7.73
CA SER A 112 -4.41 28.16 8.36
C SER A 112 -4.45 27.87 9.88
N PRO A 113 -3.29 27.61 10.53
CA PRO A 113 -3.22 27.43 11.98
C PRO A 113 -3.84 28.60 12.77
N GLN A 114 -3.67 29.83 12.29
CA GLN A 114 -4.26 31.04 12.90
C GLN A 114 -5.79 31.06 12.83
N MET A 115 -6.38 30.49 11.77
CA MET A 115 -7.84 30.31 11.68
C MET A 115 -8.31 29.19 12.60
N ILE A 116 -7.54 28.09 12.71
CA ILE A 116 -7.83 26.97 13.63
C ILE A 116 -7.85 27.43 15.09
N GLU A 117 -6.94 28.32 15.50
CA GLU A 117 -6.92 28.93 16.85
C GLU A 117 -8.20 29.70 17.21
N LYS A 118 -8.99 30.15 16.23
CA LYS A 118 -10.29 30.81 16.43
C LYS A 118 -11.47 29.82 16.49
N LEU A 119 -11.32 28.59 16.03
CA LEU A 119 -12.40 27.60 16.02
C LEU A 119 -12.76 27.11 17.42
N ASP A 120 -14.05 26.88 17.65
CA ASP A 120 -14.52 26.15 18.83
C ASP A 120 -14.00 24.68 18.83
N PRO A 121 -13.73 24.07 20.00
CA PRO A 121 -13.29 22.68 20.07
C PRO A 121 -14.24 21.68 19.39
N GLU A 122 -15.57 21.88 19.38
CA GLU A 122 -16.50 20.97 18.69
C GLU A 122 -16.28 21.00 17.17
N ALA A 123 -16.06 22.18 16.61
CA ALA A 123 -15.74 22.35 15.19
C ALA A 123 -14.38 21.74 14.86
N ALA A 124 -13.37 21.93 15.72
CA ALA A 124 -12.05 21.33 15.54
C ALA A 124 -12.11 19.80 15.55
N LEU A 125 -12.84 19.18 16.49
CA LEU A 125 -13.04 17.72 16.52
C LEU A 125 -13.76 17.22 15.27
N SER A 126 -14.81 17.93 14.84
CA SER A 126 -15.60 17.54 13.68
C SER A 126 -14.80 17.64 12.37
N ILE A 127 -13.84 18.57 12.25
CA ILE A 127 -12.89 18.61 11.13
C ILE A 127 -11.92 17.40 11.17
N ILE A 128 -11.41 17.03 12.36
CA ILE A 128 -10.57 15.84 12.54
C ILE A 128 -11.32 14.54 12.14
N CYS A 129 -12.64 14.50 12.33
CA CYS A 129 -13.47 13.33 12.02
C CYS A 129 -13.99 13.31 10.57
N SER A 130 -13.79 14.37 9.78
CA SER A 130 -14.45 14.52 8.48
C SER A 130 -13.82 13.67 7.37
N VAL A 131 -14.48 12.56 7.01
CA VAL A 131 -14.01 11.56 6.01
C VAL A 131 -13.58 12.15 4.65
N PRO A 132 -14.32 13.09 4.02
CA PRO A 132 -13.90 13.69 2.75
C PRO A 132 -12.51 14.35 2.80
N HIS A 133 -12.10 14.79 3.99
CA HIS A 133 -10.92 15.63 4.19
C HIS A 133 -9.67 14.88 4.62
N PHE A 134 -9.76 13.57 4.86
CA PHE A 134 -8.65 12.82 5.45
C PHE A 134 -7.36 12.87 4.61
N HIS A 135 -7.49 12.92 3.28
CA HIS A 135 -6.35 13.04 2.36
C HIS A 135 -5.82 14.49 2.19
N GLN A 136 -6.48 15.49 2.76
CA GLN A 136 -6.17 16.92 2.57
C GLN A 136 -5.53 17.56 3.80
N LEU A 137 -5.86 17.08 5.00
CA LEU A 137 -5.34 17.62 6.26
C LEU A 137 -3.84 17.40 6.39
N THR A 138 -3.07 18.47 6.43
CA THR A 138 -1.62 18.41 6.68
C THR A 138 -1.31 18.15 8.15
N ARG A 139 -0.12 17.59 8.44
CA ARG A 139 0.40 17.40 9.81
C ARG A 139 0.33 18.67 10.66
N ILE A 140 0.62 19.85 10.08
CA ILE A 140 0.64 21.12 10.82
C ILE A 140 -0.80 21.53 11.21
N GLN A 141 -1.76 21.39 10.30
CA GLN A 141 -3.17 21.64 10.58
C GLN A 141 -3.71 20.66 11.62
N LEU A 142 -3.40 19.36 11.50
CA LEU A 142 -3.83 18.35 12.47
C LEU A 142 -3.26 18.64 13.87
N GLN A 143 -1.99 19.05 13.96
CA GLN A 143 -1.41 19.45 15.24
C GLN A 143 -2.15 20.64 15.85
N ALA A 144 -2.41 21.70 15.09
CA ALA A 144 -3.17 22.87 15.56
C ALA A 144 -4.61 22.51 15.98
N LEU A 145 -5.29 21.59 15.27
CA LEU A 145 -6.63 21.11 15.61
C LEU A 145 -6.63 20.31 16.93
N ILE A 146 -5.65 19.43 17.13
CA ILE A 146 -5.48 18.70 18.41
C ILE A 146 -5.12 19.65 19.55
N GLU A 147 -4.38 20.72 19.27
CA GLU A 147 -3.93 21.68 20.28
C GLU A 147 -5.06 22.54 20.86
N ARG A 148 -6.22 22.61 20.19
CA ARG A 148 -7.47 23.16 20.75
C ARG A 148 -7.96 22.45 22.02
N PHE A 149 -7.55 21.20 22.23
CA PHE A 149 -7.93 20.42 23.40
C PHE A 149 -6.90 20.52 24.53
N PRO A 150 -7.34 20.61 25.80
CA PRO A 150 -6.46 20.46 26.95
C PRO A 150 -5.66 19.16 26.88
N LEU A 151 -4.42 19.17 27.37
CA LEU A 151 -3.47 18.04 27.20
C LEU A 151 -4.03 16.69 27.65
N TYR A 152 -4.85 16.69 28.72
CA TYR A 152 -5.50 15.50 29.29
C TYR A 152 -6.67 14.95 28.46
N GLU A 153 -7.26 15.75 27.56
CA GLU A 153 -8.38 15.34 26.71
C GLU A 153 -7.95 14.85 25.33
N ARG A 154 -6.75 15.24 24.87
CA ARG A 154 -6.17 14.79 23.58
C ARG A 154 -6.13 13.25 23.45
N HIS A 155 -5.94 12.54 24.57
CA HIS A 155 -6.06 11.08 24.64
C HIS A 155 -7.48 10.58 24.29
N LYS A 156 -8.53 11.24 24.80
CA LYS A 156 -9.93 10.86 24.53
C LYS A 156 -10.27 11.06 23.06
N VAL A 157 -9.86 12.20 22.49
CA VAL A 157 -10.00 12.51 21.05
C VAL A 157 -9.35 11.43 20.19
N LEU A 158 -8.12 11.01 20.52
CA LEU A 158 -7.43 9.96 19.78
C LEU A 158 -8.11 8.59 19.94
N SER A 159 -8.52 8.21 21.16
CA SER A 159 -9.21 6.95 21.43
C SER A 159 -10.53 6.87 20.66
N TYR A 160 -11.34 7.93 20.72
CA TYR A 160 -12.57 8.07 19.94
C TYR A 160 -12.32 7.95 18.43
N TRP A 161 -11.34 8.70 17.89
CA TRP A 161 -11.01 8.65 16.47
C TRP A 161 -10.56 7.24 16.03
N MET A 162 -9.69 6.61 16.82
CA MET A 162 -9.20 5.25 16.57
C MET A 162 -10.34 4.21 16.59
N ASN A 163 -11.32 4.33 17.49
CA ASN A 163 -12.41 3.35 17.60
C ASN A 163 -13.45 3.46 16.47
N HIS A 164 -13.65 4.66 15.90
CA HIS A 164 -14.75 4.90 14.96
C HIS A 164 -14.32 5.21 13.52
N PHE A 165 -13.16 5.82 13.30
CA PHE A 165 -12.76 6.35 11.98
C PHE A 165 -11.59 5.59 11.33
N VAL A 166 -10.88 4.72 12.07
CA VAL A 166 -9.63 4.10 11.58
C VAL A 166 -9.82 3.18 10.37
N SER A 167 -11.02 2.64 10.17
CA SER A 167 -11.42 1.80 9.03
C SER A 167 -12.08 2.57 7.89
N MET A 168 -12.19 3.90 7.99
CA MET A 168 -12.84 4.71 6.95
C MET A 168 -11.88 5.01 5.77
N PRO A 169 -12.42 5.23 4.56
CA PRO A 169 -11.64 5.58 3.37
C PRO A 169 -10.65 6.72 3.63
N ASN A 170 -9.42 6.59 3.16
CA ASN A 170 -8.33 7.57 3.33
C ASN A 170 -7.92 7.86 4.79
N ALA A 171 -8.43 7.15 5.80
CA ALA A 171 -8.05 7.38 7.21
C ALA A 171 -6.55 7.17 7.50
N HIS A 172 -5.85 6.40 6.65
CA HIS A 172 -4.41 6.15 6.74
C HIS A 172 -3.56 7.43 6.72
N TYR A 173 -3.99 8.50 6.03
CA TYR A 173 -3.29 9.79 6.05
C TYR A 173 -3.31 10.45 7.43
N LEU A 174 -4.47 10.53 8.08
CA LEU A 174 -4.57 11.05 9.45
C LEU A 174 -3.84 10.14 10.43
N LEU A 175 -3.97 8.83 10.30
CA LEU A 175 -3.28 7.86 11.16
C LEU A 175 -1.75 8.03 11.08
N ALA A 176 -1.21 8.27 9.88
CA ALA A 176 0.20 8.59 9.70
C ALA A 176 0.60 9.92 10.38
N HIS A 177 -0.27 10.94 10.36
CA HIS A 177 -0.02 12.19 11.07
C HIS A 177 -0.14 12.03 12.61
N PHE A 178 -1.14 11.31 13.11
CA PHE A 178 -1.28 10.96 14.53
C PHE A 178 -0.08 10.15 15.03
N MET A 179 0.43 9.19 14.25
CA MET A 179 1.62 8.41 14.60
C MET A 179 2.87 9.31 14.78
N ASN A 180 2.97 10.38 13.98
CA ASN A 180 4.06 11.37 14.08
C ASN A 180 3.90 12.41 15.21
N ILE A 181 2.66 12.69 15.65
CA ILE A 181 2.36 13.69 16.70
C ILE A 181 2.28 13.02 18.08
N ALA A 182 1.60 11.88 18.18
CA ALA A 182 1.22 11.21 19.42
C ALA A 182 1.44 9.68 19.36
N GLY A 183 2.45 9.22 18.62
CA GLY A 183 2.75 7.80 18.39
C GLY A 183 2.64 6.86 19.62
N PRO A 184 3.18 7.20 20.81
CA PRO A 184 3.03 6.37 22.00
C PRO A 184 1.56 6.11 22.38
N ASN A 185 0.69 7.10 22.21
CA ASN A 185 -0.73 6.98 22.52
C ASN A 185 -1.44 6.14 21.45
N VAL A 186 -1.08 6.29 20.17
CA VAL A 186 -1.63 5.45 19.07
C VAL A 186 -1.33 3.97 19.33
N ILE A 187 -0.10 3.65 19.76
CA ILE A 187 0.29 2.29 20.14
C ILE A 187 -0.48 1.80 21.37
N GLN A 188 -0.74 2.67 22.35
CA GLN A 188 -1.55 2.32 23.52
C GLN A 188 -3.01 2.00 23.14
N GLU A 189 -3.65 2.78 22.26
CA GLU A 189 -5.01 2.46 21.81
C GLU A 189 -5.04 1.19 20.94
N LEU A 190 -4.07 1.01 20.04
CA LEU A 190 -3.92 -0.22 19.24
C LEU A 190 -3.70 -1.48 20.10
N SER A 191 -3.22 -1.33 21.33
CA SER A 191 -3.11 -2.44 22.29
C SER A 191 -4.46 -2.84 22.92
N LYS A 192 -5.41 -1.90 23.03
CA LYS A 192 -6.75 -2.08 23.62
C LYS A 192 -7.82 -2.56 22.62
N MET A 193 -7.58 -2.36 21.32
CA MET A 193 -8.51 -2.72 20.24
C MET A 193 -8.81 -4.21 20.14
N GLU A 194 -10.04 -4.51 19.69
CA GLU A 194 -10.48 -5.86 19.35
C GLU A 194 -9.61 -6.49 18.25
N PRO A 195 -9.33 -7.81 18.28
CA PRO A 195 -8.35 -8.46 17.40
C PRO A 195 -8.58 -8.21 15.90
N ASN A 196 -9.83 -8.23 15.44
CA ASN A 196 -10.17 -8.08 14.02
C ASN A 196 -9.97 -6.63 13.54
N GLN A 197 -10.41 -5.65 14.34
CA GLN A 197 -10.20 -4.23 14.05
C GLN A 197 -8.70 -3.90 14.06
N LYS A 198 -7.98 -4.39 15.08
CA LYS A 198 -6.53 -4.24 15.21
C LYS A 198 -5.77 -4.81 14.01
N GLU A 199 -6.16 -5.98 13.50
CA GLU A 199 -5.56 -6.56 12.30
C GLU A 199 -5.78 -5.66 11.08
N ALA A 200 -7.02 -5.20 10.86
CA ALA A 200 -7.33 -4.29 9.74
C ALA A 200 -6.51 -2.99 9.81
N VAL A 201 -6.32 -2.41 11.00
CA VAL A 201 -5.45 -1.25 11.21
C VAL A 201 -3.99 -1.56 10.90
N VAL A 202 -3.47 -2.72 11.35
CA VAL A 202 -2.08 -3.13 11.09
C VAL A 202 -1.84 -3.37 9.60
N ILE A 203 -2.77 -4.04 8.90
CA ILE A 203 -2.72 -4.25 7.44
C ILE A 203 -2.73 -2.92 6.69
N ASN A 204 -3.67 -2.02 7.02
CA ASN A 204 -3.77 -0.70 6.39
C ASN A 204 -2.48 0.14 6.59
N ILE A 205 -1.85 0.08 7.77
CA ILE A 205 -0.54 0.69 8.02
C ILE A 205 0.55 0.05 7.13
N ILE A 206 0.55 -1.27 6.95
CA ILE A 206 1.52 -2.01 6.13
C ILE A 206 1.41 -1.63 4.65
N GLU A 207 0.19 -1.56 4.11
CA GLU A 207 -0.10 -1.15 2.73
C GLU A 207 0.35 0.30 2.47
N HIS A 208 0.14 1.19 3.45
CA HIS A 208 0.41 2.62 3.33
C HIS A 208 1.72 3.07 4.01
N LEU A 209 2.67 2.15 4.26
CA LEU A 209 3.96 2.42 4.94
C LEU A 209 4.74 3.62 4.39
N GLY A 210 4.58 3.95 3.10
CA GLY A 210 5.18 5.16 2.50
C GLY A 210 4.76 6.48 3.16
N CYS A 211 3.57 6.53 3.78
CA CYS A 211 3.10 7.68 4.57
C CYS A 211 3.77 7.75 5.97
N PHE A 212 4.19 6.61 6.51
CA PHE A 212 4.70 6.46 7.88
C PHE A 212 6.21 6.69 7.95
N HIS A 213 6.59 7.97 7.97
CA HIS A 213 7.98 8.44 7.97
C HIS A 213 8.86 7.84 9.09
N LYS A 214 8.28 7.54 10.26
CA LYS A 214 8.92 6.83 11.38
C LYS A 214 7.89 5.99 12.12
N LEU A 215 8.03 4.67 12.07
CA LEU A 215 7.26 3.76 12.92
C LEU A 215 7.91 3.64 14.32
N PRO A 216 7.14 3.71 15.42
CA PRO A 216 7.65 3.37 16.74
C PRO A 216 8.02 1.88 16.82
N ASN A 217 9.17 1.53 17.41
CA ASN A 217 9.61 0.12 17.54
C ASN A 217 8.56 -0.80 18.19
N LYS A 218 7.72 -0.27 19.10
CA LYS A 218 6.62 -1.00 19.72
C LYS A 218 5.53 -1.45 18.74
N PHE A 219 5.37 -0.78 17.59
CA PHE A 219 4.45 -1.24 16.54
C PHE A 219 4.76 -2.66 16.06
N LEU A 220 6.05 -3.03 16.03
CA LEU A 220 6.49 -4.39 15.70
C LEU A 220 6.03 -5.45 16.71
N GLU A 221 5.48 -5.09 17.87
CA GLU A 221 4.85 -6.03 18.81
C GLU A 221 3.43 -6.39 18.36
N HIS A 222 2.72 -5.45 17.73
CA HIS A 222 1.41 -5.69 17.15
C HIS A 222 1.51 -6.32 15.76
N ALA A 223 2.48 -5.89 14.96
CA ALA A 223 2.73 -6.44 13.62
C ALA A 223 3.53 -7.76 13.61
N ASN A 224 3.68 -8.46 14.74
CA ASN A 224 4.52 -9.67 14.89
C ASN A 224 3.86 -10.95 14.30
N LYS A 225 3.47 -10.94 13.03
CA LYS A 225 2.96 -12.11 12.30
C LYS A 225 3.72 -12.31 11.00
N GLU A 226 3.80 -13.54 10.54
CA GLU A 226 4.42 -13.88 9.26
C GLU A 226 3.61 -13.36 8.06
N SER A 227 2.27 -13.36 8.16
CA SER A 227 1.37 -12.75 7.16
C SER A 227 1.70 -11.29 6.87
N HIS A 228 2.03 -10.51 7.90
CA HIS A 228 2.47 -9.12 7.76
C HIS A 228 3.81 -8.97 7.04
N LEU A 229 4.74 -9.91 7.28
CA LEU A 229 6.02 -9.95 6.57
C LEU A 229 5.78 -10.29 5.09
N ILE A 230 5.01 -11.34 4.81
CA ILE A 230 4.62 -11.76 3.46
C ILE A 230 4.01 -10.58 2.69
N LEU A 231 3.01 -9.89 3.26
CA LEU A 231 2.37 -8.72 2.65
C LEU A 231 3.40 -7.60 2.35
N ALA A 232 4.22 -7.23 3.32
CA ALA A 232 5.22 -6.18 3.15
C ALA A 232 6.26 -6.52 2.06
N ILE A 233 6.70 -7.78 1.98
CA ILE A 233 7.63 -8.24 0.93
C ILE A 233 6.94 -8.21 -0.44
N ARG A 234 5.70 -8.72 -0.55
CA ARG A 234 4.90 -8.69 -1.78
C ARG A 234 4.73 -7.25 -2.31
N LEU A 235 4.40 -6.29 -1.44
CA LEU A 235 4.31 -4.86 -1.80
C LEU A 235 5.67 -4.30 -2.28
N TYR A 236 6.77 -4.61 -1.57
CA TYR A 236 8.09 -4.14 -1.96
C TYR A 236 8.53 -4.69 -3.32
N LEU A 237 8.30 -5.98 -3.59
CA LEU A 237 8.66 -6.63 -4.85
C LEU A 237 7.86 -6.11 -6.06
N ASN A 238 6.61 -5.68 -5.85
CA ASN A 238 5.73 -5.14 -6.91
C ASN A 238 5.84 -3.61 -7.10
N GLY A 239 6.81 -2.95 -6.46
CA GLY A 239 7.18 -1.57 -6.79
C GLY A 239 7.09 -0.55 -5.67
N HIS A 240 6.64 -0.91 -4.47
CA HIS A 240 6.62 -0.01 -3.31
C HIS A 240 8.04 0.14 -2.70
N TYR A 241 9.00 0.64 -3.50
CA TYR A 241 10.41 0.81 -3.16
C TYR A 241 10.65 2.03 -2.25
N ASN A 242 10.08 2.02 -1.04
CA ASN A 242 10.29 3.07 -0.04
C ASN A 242 11.19 2.58 1.13
N GLN A 243 11.81 3.52 1.83
CA GLN A 243 12.72 3.21 2.94
C GLN A 243 11.98 2.61 4.16
N ALA A 244 10.72 2.97 4.37
CA ALA A 244 9.90 2.47 5.47
C ALA A 244 9.61 0.96 5.33
N ASN A 245 9.25 0.50 4.13
CA ASN A 245 9.07 -0.91 3.77
C ASN A 245 10.36 -1.70 4.02
N ALA A 246 11.48 -1.22 3.49
CA ALA A 246 12.77 -1.90 3.68
C ALA A 246 13.17 -1.96 5.16
N ALA A 247 12.95 -0.89 5.93
CA ALA A 247 13.19 -0.89 7.37
C ALA A 247 12.26 -1.85 8.12
N PHE A 248 10.95 -1.84 7.82
CA PHE A 248 9.95 -2.69 8.44
C PHE A 248 10.21 -4.18 8.17
N ILE A 249 10.46 -4.57 6.90
CA ILE A 249 10.80 -5.94 6.51
C ILE A 249 12.06 -6.41 7.25
N ASN A 250 13.12 -5.61 7.26
CA ASN A 250 14.35 -5.93 8.00
C ASN A 250 14.06 -6.14 9.49
N GLN A 251 13.39 -5.19 10.15
CA GLN A 251 13.10 -5.25 11.59
C GLN A 251 12.18 -6.41 11.97
N LEU A 252 11.12 -6.65 11.20
CA LEU A 252 10.16 -7.74 11.46
C LEU A 252 10.82 -9.11 11.24
N THR A 253 11.59 -9.29 10.16
CA THR A 253 12.28 -10.57 9.91
C THR A 253 13.31 -10.85 10.98
N LEU A 254 14.10 -9.85 11.41
CA LEU A 254 15.02 -9.97 12.54
C LEU A 254 14.29 -10.42 13.82
N LYS A 255 13.18 -9.76 14.16
CA LYS A 255 12.39 -10.08 15.35
C LYS A 255 11.76 -11.48 15.33
N LEU A 256 11.40 -11.99 14.14
CA LEU A 256 10.92 -13.35 13.96
C LEU A 256 12.08 -14.37 14.07
N LEU A 257 13.24 -14.06 13.50
CA LEU A 257 14.47 -14.87 13.65
C LEU A 257 14.93 -14.95 15.11
N ASP A 258 14.98 -13.82 15.83
CA ASP A 258 15.37 -13.74 17.24
C ASP A 258 14.42 -14.54 18.17
N LYS A 259 13.21 -14.86 17.70
CA LYS A 259 12.22 -15.71 18.37
C LYS A 259 12.26 -17.18 17.93
N ASN A 260 13.21 -17.57 17.07
CA ASN A 260 13.27 -18.88 16.43
C ASN A 260 11.96 -19.27 15.69
N HIS A 261 11.31 -18.30 15.04
CA HIS A 261 10.08 -18.54 14.27
C HIS A 261 10.34 -19.46 13.07
N ALA A 262 9.51 -20.49 12.91
CA ALA A 262 9.55 -21.40 11.76
C ALA A 262 8.79 -20.78 10.58
N PHE A 263 9.52 -20.21 9.62
CA PHE A 263 8.95 -19.63 8.41
C PHE A 263 8.30 -20.68 7.50
N SER A 264 7.16 -20.34 6.91
CA SER A 264 6.53 -21.09 5.82
C SER A 264 7.37 -21.06 4.54
N LEU A 265 7.06 -21.97 3.61
CA LEU A 265 7.68 -22.00 2.28
C LEU A 265 7.55 -20.65 1.56
N GLU A 266 6.37 -20.04 1.60
CA GLU A 266 6.09 -18.77 0.92
C GLU A 266 6.96 -17.62 1.45
N ALA A 267 7.09 -17.50 2.78
CA ALA A 267 7.97 -16.47 3.34
C ALA A 267 9.44 -16.71 2.98
N ILE A 268 9.90 -17.96 2.91
CA ILE A 268 11.27 -18.29 2.49
C ILE A 268 11.48 -17.97 1.01
N GLU A 269 10.50 -18.23 0.15
CA GLU A 269 10.49 -17.85 -1.27
C GLU A 269 10.59 -16.33 -1.48
N LEU A 270 9.78 -15.57 -0.75
CA LEU A 270 9.77 -14.12 -0.79
C LEU A 270 11.06 -13.51 -0.22
N LEU A 271 11.59 -14.05 0.88
CA LEU A 271 12.90 -13.67 1.42
C LEU A 271 14.04 -13.99 0.45
N PHE A 272 13.99 -15.14 -0.23
CA PHE A 272 14.94 -15.49 -1.28
C PHE A 272 14.87 -14.48 -2.45
N CYS A 273 13.68 -14.09 -2.88
CA CYS A 273 13.50 -13.05 -3.91
C CYS A 273 14.00 -11.65 -3.49
N LEU A 274 14.06 -11.35 -2.19
CA LEU A 274 14.63 -10.10 -1.68
C LEU A 274 16.16 -10.09 -1.63
N ASN A 275 16.80 -11.25 -1.58
CA ASN A 275 18.25 -11.35 -1.51
C ASN A 275 18.93 -10.60 -2.69
N ASP A 276 18.29 -10.59 -3.87
CA ASP A 276 18.72 -9.87 -5.08
C ASP A 276 18.88 -8.33 -4.87
N LYS A 277 18.28 -7.76 -3.82
CA LYS A 277 18.16 -6.30 -3.62
C LYS A 277 19.15 -5.78 -2.58
N LEU A 278 19.81 -4.65 -2.89
CA LEU A 278 20.85 -4.04 -2.05
C LEU A 278 20.42 -3.75 -0.60
N ALA A 279 19.14 -3.41 -0.38
CA ALA A 279 18.58 -3.05 0.93
C ALA A 279 18.49 -4.22 1.94
N PHE A 280 18.66 -5.47 1.48
CA PHE A 280 18.51 -6.68 2.31
C PHE A 280 19.79 -7.51 2.41
N LYS A 281 20.96 -6.97 2.01
CA LYS A 281 22.25 -7.71 2.08
C LYS A 281 22.60 -8.27 3.46
N GLU A 282 22.32 -7.53 4.54
CA GLU A 282 22.55 -8.04 5.90
C GLU A 282 21.47 -9.04 6.34
N LEU A 283 20.26 -8.93 5.80
CA LEU A 283 19.20 -9.89 6.04
C LEU A 283 19.50 -11.23 5.35
N ALA A 284 19.96 -11.20 4.10
CA ALA A 284 20.36 -12.37 3.31
C ALA A 284 21.41 -13.24 4.03
N LYS A 285 22.33 -12.65 4.81
CA LYS A 285 23.29 -13.39 5.66
C LYS A 285 22.61 -14.16 6.80
N LYS A 286 21.55 -13.60 7.37
CA LYS A 286 20.83 -14.16 8.52
C LYS A 286 19.75 -15.15 8.10
N THR A 287 19.10 -14.93 6.95
CA THR A 287 18.13 -15.86 6.34
C THR A 287 18.80 -16.95 5.49
N ALA A 288 20.11 -16.87 5.28
CA ALA A 288 20.93 -17.80 4.50
C ALA A 288 20.62 -19.28 4.77
N TYR A 289 20.43 -19.68 6.03
CA TYR A 289 20.10 -21.07 6.38
C TYR A 289 18.82 -21.53 5.67
N TYR A 290 17.73 -20.78 5.82
CA TYR A 290 16.44 -21.10 5.21
C TYR A 290 16.49 -21.04 3.69
N THR A 291 17.11 -20.00 3.12
CA THR A 291 17.17 -19.83 1.66
C THR A 291 18.07 -20.87 0.98
N ASN A 292 19.15 -21.32 1.63
CA ASN A 292 20.00 -22.40 1.11
C ASN A 292 19.30 -23.77 1.20
N CYS A 293 18.54 -24.03 2.27
CA CYS A 293 17.67 -25.21 2.35
C CYS A 293 16.59 -25.21 1.26
N TYR A 294 15.93 -24.07 1.03
CA TYR A 294 14.95 -23.91 -0.05
C TYR A 294 15.55 -24.18 -1.44
N LEU A 295 16.74 -23.63 -1.73
CA LEU A 295 17.45 -23.88 -2.98
C LEU A 295 17.80 -25.35 -3.19
N ARG A 296 18.31 -26.03 -2.15
CA ARG A 296 18.61 -27.46 -2.21
C ARG A 296 17.37 -28.30 -2.47
N ASN A 297 16.28 -28.03 -1.76
CA ASN A 297 15.04 -28.78 -1.94
C ASN A 297 14.49 -28.64 -3.37
N ASN A 298 14.50 -27.43 -3.94
CA ASN A 298 14.11 -27.22 -5.34
C ASN A 298 15.07 -27.91 -6.33
N ALA A 299 16.37 -27.93 -6.06
CA ALA A 299 17.35 -28.65 -6.88
C ALA A 299 17.10 -30.17 -6.86
N PHE A 300 16.81 -30.74 -5.69
CA PHE A 300 16.47 -32.16 -5.53
C PHE A 300 15.12 -32.51 -6.20
N GLU A 301 14.12 -31.63 -6.10
CA GLU A 301 12.82 -31.79 -6.76
C GLU A 301 12.84 -31.46 -8.27
N GLY A 302 13.97 -30.98 -8.80
CA GLY A 302 14.13 -30.62 -10.21
C GLY A 302 13.47 -29.30 -10.64
N LYS A 303 12.96 -28.51 -9.69
CA LYS A 303 12.20 -27.28 -9.93
C LYS A 303 13.11 -26.12 -10.33
N VAL A 304 13.07 -25.74 -11.61
CA VAL A 304 13.84 -24.62 -12.17
C VAL A 304 13.12 -23.25 -12.10
N ALA A 305 11.84 -23.23 -11.74
CA ALA A 305 10.98 -22.03 -11.76
C ALA A 305 11.54 -20.86 -10.94
N LEU A 306 12.32 -21.13 -9.89
CA LEU A 306 12.93 -20.11 -9.02
C LEU A 306 13.91 -19.15 -9.74
N PHE A 307 14.41 -19.53 -10.92
CA PHE A 307 15.27 -18.68 -11.74
C PHE A 307 14.51 -17.85 -12.79
N TYR A 308 13.20 -18.05 -12.93
CA TYR A 308 12.38 -17.31 -13.88
C TYR A 308 11.59 -16.18 -13.19
N GLN A 309 11.36 -15.10 -13.93
CA GLN A 309 10.48 -14.01 -13.56
C GLN A 309 9.75 -13.54 -14.83
N SER A 310 8.41 -13.56 -14.81
CA SER A 310 7.57 -13.23 -15.98
C SER A 310 7.97 -14.01 -17.25
N GLY A 311 8.24 -15.31 -17.11
CA GLY A 311 8.66 -16.20 -18.21
C GLY A 311 10.13 -16.08 -18.64
N GLN A 312 10.86 -15.03 -18.22
CA GLN A 312 12.26 -14.81 -18.60
C GLN A 312 13.24 -15.19 -17.48
N ILE A 313 14.46 -15.58 -17.82
CA ILE A 313 15.50 -15.93 -16.84
C ILE A 313 16.01 -14.68 -16.09
N ASN A 314 15.94 -14.69 -14.76
CA ASN A 314 16.47 -13.63 -13.91
C ASN A 314 17.98 -13.84 -13.67
N ILE A 315 18.78 -13.23 -14.53
CA ILE A 315 20.24 -13.33 -14.47
C ILE A 315 20.83 -12.73 -13.19
N GLN A 316 20.22 -11.68 -12.62
CA GLN A 316 20.71 -11.08 -11.36
C GLN A 316 20.72 -12.12 -10.23
N ARG A 317 19.65 -12.93 -10.17
CA ARG A 317 19.50 -14.04 -9.22
C ARG A 317 20.49 -15.18 -9.46
N THR A 318 20.70 -15.57 -10.73
CA THR A 318 21.70 -16.62 -11.05
C THR A 318 23.11 -16.26 -10.59
N LEU A 319 23.48 -14.98 -10.73
CA LEU A 319 24.80 -14.45 -10.39
C LEU A 319 24.97 -14.11 -8.90
N GLN A 320 23.91 -14.24 -8.09
CA GLN A 320 23.98 -13.87 -6.68
C GLN A 320 24.87 -14.83 -5.89
N ASN A 321 25.84 -14.31 -5.13
CA ASN A 321 26.64 -15.12 -4.21
C ASN A 321 25.81 -15.64 -3.02
N ILE A 322 25.94 -16.92 -2.72
CA ILE A 322 25.36 -17.56 -1.53
C ILE A 322 26.26 -17.38 -0.31
N HIS A 323 25.62 -17.18 0.85
CA HIS A 323 26.28 -17.24 2.15
C HIS A 323 26.37 -18.69 2.63
N LEU A 324 27.52 -19.33 2.38
CA LEU A 324 27.77 -20.73 2.76
C LEU A 324 27.97 -20.96 4.26
N LYS A 325 28.38 -19.93 5.02
CA LYS A 325 28.43 -19.93 6.49
C LYS A 325 27.19 -19.19 7.04
N PRO A 326 26.00 -19.82 7.11
CA PRO A 326 24.84 -19.19 7.71
C PRO A 326 25.08 -18.93 9.19
N HIS A 327 24.55 -17.82 9.71
CA HIS A 327 24.52 -17.61 11.15
C HIS A 327 23.46 -18.53 11.75
N ILE A 328 23.89 -19.70 12.23
CA ILE A 328 22.99 -20.61 12.95
C ILE A 328 22.64 -19.92 14.27
N LEU A 329 21.39 -19.50 14.42
CA LEU A 329 20.81 -19.21 15.72
C LEU A 329 20.72 -20.55 16.47
N GLU A 330 21.17 -20.57 17.73
CA GLU A 330 21.14 -21.75 18.58
C GLU A 330 19.70 -22.10 19.00
N ALA A 331 18.92 -22.63 18.06
CA ALA A 331 17.64 -23.26 18.33
C ALA A 331 17.89 -24.59 19.07
N SER A 332 17.07 -24.85 20.08
CA SER A 332 17.14 -26.03 20.94
C SER A 332 17.08 -27.35 20.14
N SER A 333 17.74 -28.37 20.67
CA SER A 333 18.14 -29.61 19.98
C SER A 333 17.00 -30.56 19.54
N GLU A 334 15.74 -30.13 19.56
CA GLU A 334 14.55 -31.01 19.45
C GLU A 334 13.68 -30.75 18.20
N GLN A 335 14.01 -29.76 17.36
CA GLN A 335 13.31 -29.51 16.09
C GLN A 335 14.27 -29.36 14.89
N ARG A 336 15.26 -30.25 14.77
CA ARG A 336 15.91 -30.48 13.47
C ARG A 336 14.91 -31.18 12.54
N PRO A 337 14.59 -30.64 11.35
CA PRO A 337 13.95 -31.44 10.31
C PRO A 337 14.80 -32.67 10.04
N ALA A 338 14.17 -33.85 9.99
CA ALA A 338 14.88 -35.09 9.73
C ALA A 338 15.59 -35.03 8.37
N SER A 339 16.80 -35.58 8.31
CA SER A 339 17.67 -35.62 7.11
C SER A 339 17.89 -34.27 6.42
N ILE A 340 18.78 -33.43 6.97
CA ILE A 340 19.54 -32.49 6.14
C ILE A 340 20.46 -33.34 5.24
N PRO A 341 20.36 -33.29 3.90
CA PRO A 341 21.27 -34.02 3.03
C PRO A 341 22.69 -33.49 3.18
N GLU A 342 23.67 -34.39 3.21
CA GLU A 342 25.09 -34.02 3.34
C GLU A 342 25.50 -33.03 2.24
N GLU A 343 26.27 -32.00 2.62
CA GLU A 343 26.82 -31.03 1.67
C GLU A 343 27.76 -31.74 0.69
N SER A 344 27.87 -31.23 -0.54
CA SER A 344 28.84 -31.83 -1.47
C SER A 344 30.27 -31.59 -0.98
N SER A 345 31.16 -32.56 -1.19
CA SER A 345 32.57 -32.44 -0.83
C SER A 345 33.27 -31.22 -1.46
N PHE A 346 32.76 -30.75 -2.61
CA PHE A 346 33.17 -29.51 -3.24
C PHE A 346 32.76 -28.27 -2.43
N ILE A 347 31.51 -28.22 -1.95
CA ILE A 347 31.00 -27.11 -1.12
C ILE A 347 31.72 -27.07 0.24
N GLU A 348 32.01 -28.22 0.84
CA GLU A 348 32.88 -28.28 2.02
C GLU A 348 34.29 -27.74 1.75
N ALA A 349 34.87 -28.03 0.58
CA ALA A 349 36.18 -27.50 0.21
C ALA A 349 36.15 -25.98 -0.03
N LEU A 350 35.07 -25.44 -0.62
CA LEU A 350 34.87 -23.99 -0.73
C LEU A 350 34.75 -23.33 0.65
N LEU A 351 34.01 -23.94 1.58
CA LEU A 351 33.87 -23.52 2.97
C LEU A 351 35.21 -23.47 3.73
N LYS A 352 36.08 -24.47 3.52
CA LYS A 352 37.43 -24.56 4.11
C LYS A 352 38.40 -23.51 3.54
N HIS A 353 38.10 -22.93 2.39
CA HIS A 353 38.95 -21.95 1.69
C HIS A 353 38.34 -20.54 1.58
N ASP A 354 37.24 -20.25 2.30
CA ASP A 354 36.51 -18.98 2.27
C ASP A 354 36.18 -18.47 0.85
N LYS A 355 35.85 -19.39 -0.05
CA LYS A 355 35.44 -19.08 -1.44
C LYS A 355 33.93 -18.95 -1.56
N SER A 356 33.47 -17.94 -2.28
CA SER A 356 32.06 -17.76 -2.63
C SER A 356 31.65 -18.66 -3.79
N ILE A 357 30.40 -19.16 -3.73
CA ILE A 357 29.69 -19.78 -4.86
C ILE A 357 28.47 -18.90 -5.20
N ASN A 358 28.05 -18.87 -6.46
CA ASN A 358 26.77 -18.23 -6.82
C ASN A 358 25.58 -19.21 -6.72
N CYS A 359 24.38 -18.64 -6.77
CA CYS A 359 23.12 -19.33 -6.62
C CYS A 359 22.92 -20.41 -7.68
N PHE A 360 23.28 -20.09 -8.93
CA PHE A 360 23.15 -21.01 -10.04
C PHE A 360 24.08 -22.23 -9.90
N GLU A 361 25.36 -22.01 -9.63
CA GLU A 361 26.34 -23.08 -9.41
C GLU A 361 25.94 -23.99 -8.23
N TYR A 362 25.51 -23.40 -7.11
CA TYR A 362 25.06 -24.17 -5.94
C TYR A 362 23.84 -25.04 -6.26
N PHE A 363 22.86 -24.51 -7.00
CA PHE A 363 21.72 -25.27 -7.49
C PHE A 363 22.17 -26.43 -8.42
N LEU A 364 23.06 -26.16 -9.37
CA LEU A 364 23.60 -27.17 -10.29
C LEU A 364 24.30 -28.33 -9.56
N PHE A 365 25.07 -28.06 -8.50
CA PHE A 365 25.74 -29.10 -7.69
C PHE A 365 24.77 -29.94 -6.84
N HIS A 366 23.57 -29.45 -6.56
CA HIS A 366 22.54 -30.18 -5.80
C HIS A 366 21.41 -30.76 -6.67
N TYR A 367 21.43 -30.52 -7.99
CA TYR A 367 20.35 -30.93 -8.88
C TYR A 367 20.24 -32.46 -8.99
N LYS A 368 19.03 -33.00 -8.78
CA LYS A 368 18.71 -34.43 -8.98
C LYS A 368 17.40 -34.66 -9.76
N GLY A 369 16.92 -33.63 -10.46
CA GLY A 369 15.73 -33.71 -11.30
C GLY A 369 15.97 -34.32 -12.69
N ASN A 370 14.93 -34.25 -13.52
CA ASN A 370 14.95 -34.74 -14.91
C ASN A 370 15.80 -33.86 -15.84
N PHE A 371 16.12 -34.37 -17.03
CA PHE A 371 16.91 -33.65 -18.04
C PHE A 371 16.22 -32.38 -18.58
N ASP A 372 14.94 -32.45 -18.96
CA ASP A 372 14.28 -31.38 -19.73
C ASP A 372 14.22 -30.03 -19.00
N PRO A 373 13.87 -29.94 -17.70
CA PRO A 373 13.80 -28.66 -17.00
C PRO A 373 15.17 -27.99 -16.87
N ILE A 374 16.22 -28.77 -16.57
CA ILE A 374 17.58 -28.23 -16.42
C ILE A 374 18.20 -27.87 -17.78
N PHE A 375 17.90 -28.64 -18.82
CA PHE A 375 18.28 -28.31 -20.19
C PHE A 375 17.64 -26.98 -20.65
N LYS A 376 16.34 -26.78 -20.43
CA LYS A 376 15.67 -25.49 -20.73
C LYS A 376 16.37 -24.33 -20.01
N LEU A 377 16.61 -24.46 -18.70
CA LEU A 377 17.28 -23.43 -17.89
C LEU A 377 18.70 -23.09 -18.38
N LEU A 378 19.49 -24.11 -18.74
CA LEU A 378 20.85 -23.92 -19.27
C LEU A 378 20.85 -23.30 -20.67
N ASN A 379 19.92 -23.69 -21.53
CA ASN A 379 19.75 -23.14 -22.87
C ASN A 379 19.32 -21.65 -22.80
N ASP A 380 18.35 -21.31 -21.95
CA ASP A 380 17.91 -19.93 -21.74
C ASP A 380 19.05 -19.04 -21.16
N TYR A 381 19.85 -19.59 -20.26
CA TYR A 381 21.03 -18.92 -19.71
C TYR A 381 22.12 -18.68 -20.78
N MET A 382 22.39 -19.66 -21.64
CA MET A 382 23.35 -19.50 -22.74
C MET A 382 22.85 -18.51 -23.80
N MET A 383 21.57 -18.56 -24.16
CA MET A 383 20.92 -17.61 -25.09
C MET A 383 21.07 -16.16 -24.63
N PHE A 384 20.86 -15.88 -23.33
CA PHE A 384 21.12 -14.55 -22.76
C PHE A 384 22.58 -14.11 -22.97
N TYR A 385 23.53 -15.02 -22.79
CA TYR A 385 24.95 -14.71 -22.95
C TYR A 385 25.39 -14.59 -24.42
N GLU A 386 24.75 -15.24 -25.37
CA GLU A 386 24.97 -14.97 -26.81
C GLU A 386 24.60 -13.54 -27.18
N GLN A 387 23.48 -13.03 -26.65
CA GLN A 387 22.97 -11.67 -26.88
C GLN A 387 23.73 -10.59 -26.07
N CYS A 388 24.59 -10.99 -25.13
CA CYS A 388 25.29 -10.06 -24.24
C CYS A 388 26.47 -9.33 -24.93
N GLU A 389 26.38 -8.00 -25.01
CA GLU A 389 27.45 -7.14 -25.56
C GLU A 389 28.77 -7.21 -24.79
N ASN A 390 28.73 -7.52 -23.49
CA ASN A 390 29.93 -7.56 -22.63
C ASN A 390 30.70 -8.88 -22.79
N ALA A 391 31.54 -8.95 -23.82
CA ALA A 391 32.38 -10.11 -24.12
C ALA A 391 33.21 -10.62 -22.93
N ARG A 392 33.68 -9.74 -22.03
CA ARG A 392 34.46 -10.17 -20.85
C ARG A 392 33.59 -10.92 -19.83
N SER A 393 32.37 -10.42 -19.59
CA SER A 393 31.44 -11.09 -18.67
C SER A 393 30.91 -12.39 -19.27
N ARG A 394 30.58 -12.39 -20.58
CA ARG A 394 30.19 -13.57 -21.34
C ARG A 394 31.24 -14.65 -21.25
N ASN A 395 32.46 -14.38 -21.71
CA ASN A 395 33.51 -15.40 -21.75
C ASN A 395 33.80 -15.95 -20.35
N LYS A 396 33.80 -15.11 -19.29
CA LYS A 396 33.97 -15.59 -17.91
C LYS A 396 32.88 -16.57 -17.47
N ALA A 397 31.60 -16.27 -17.73
CA ALA A 397 30.48 -17.15 -17.35
C ALA A 397 30.53 -18.48 -18.13
N ILE A 398 30.75 -18.39 -19.45
CA ILE A 398 30.79 -19.54 -20.35
C ILE A 398 32.00 -20.44 -20.09
N HIS A 399 33.18 -19.87 -19.83
CA HIS A 399 34.38 -20.61 -19.40
C HIS A 399 34.15 -21.41 -18.13
N HIS A 400 33.37 -20.85 -17.21
CA HIS A 400 33.06 -21.50 -15.94
C HIS A 400 32.12 -22.69 -16.13
N LEU A 401 31.05 -22.55 -16.93
CA LEU A 401 30.20 -23.68 -17.33
C LEU A 401 31.00 -24.78 -18.05
N GLY A 402 31.87 -24.40 -18.99
CA GLY A 402 32.77 -25.35 -19.64
C GLY A 402 33.70 -26.07 -18.65
N PHE A 403 34.16 -25.40 -17.60
CA PHE A 403 34.98 -26.01 -16.55
C PHE A 403 34.15 -26.92 -15.61
N MET A 404 32.87 -26.62 -15.37
CA MET A 404 31.97 -27.46 -14.57
C MET A 404 31.76 -28.86 -15.18
N LEU A 405 31.80 -29.01 -16.52
CA LEU A 405 31.71 -30.33 -17.16
C LEU A 405 32.76 -31.34 -16.68
N LYS A 406 33.96 -30.86 -16.29
CA LYS A 406 35.05 -31.72 -15.77
C LYS A 406 34.91 -32.08 -14.29
N ARG A 407 33.96 -31.51 -13.57
CA ARG A 407 33.83 -31.71 -12.12
C ARG A 407 33.23 -33.08 -11.82
N PRO A 408 33.93 -34.00 -11.13
CA PRO A 408 33.35 -35.31 -10.78
C PRO A 408 32.10 -35.16 -9.89
N GLU A 409 32.01 -34.08 -9.11
CA GLU A 409 30.96 -33.81 -8.13
C GLU A 409 29.61 -33.39 -8.75
N LEU A 410 29.59 -33.03 -10.03
CA LEU A 410 28.37 -32.63 -10.74
C LEU A 410 27.64 -33.86 -11.31
N ASP A 411 26.31 -33.92 -11.16
CA ASP A 411 25.51 -35.06 -11.64
C ASP A 411 25.61 -35.26 -13.16
N ILE A 412 25.47 -36.51 -13.61
CA ILE A 412 25.60 -36.86 -15.03
C ILE A 412 24.50 -36.24 -15.89
N THR A 413 23.28 -36.12 -15.37
CA THR A 413 22.13 -35.49 -16.02
C THR A 413 22.41 -34.02 -16.31
N VAL A 414 23.01 -33.31 -15.34
CA VAL A 414 23.38 -31.90 -15.49
C VAL A 414 24.52 -31.75 -16.48
N LYS A 415 25.51 -32.65 -16.47
CA LYS A 415 26.60 -32.66 -17.47
C LYS A 415 26.08 -32.86 -18.89
N GLU A 416 25.16 -33.79 -19.09
CA GLU A 416 24.55 -34.03 -20.40
C GLU A 416 23.66 -32.87 -20.87
N ALA A 417 22.90 -32.25 -19.97
CA ALA A 417 22.12 -31.05 -20.27
C ALA A 417 23.02 -29.87 -20.65
N LEU A 418 24.12 -29.65 -19.91
CA LEU A 418 25.10 -28.59 -20.15
C LEU A 418 25.88 -28.81 -21.46
N PHE A 419 26.25 -30.05 -21.76
CA PHE A 419 26.85 -30.42 -23.05
C PHE A 419 25.88 -30.20 -24.22
N THR A 420 24.62 -30.63 -24.10
CA THR A 420 23.60 -30.44 -25.14
C THR A 420 23.28 -28.96 -25.36
N ALA A 421 23.14 -28.17 -24.30
CA ALA A 421 22.95 -26.72 -24.39
C ALA A 421 24.12 -26.04 -25.13
N PHE A 422 25.37 -26.46 -24.86
CA PHE A 422 26.52 -25.96 -25.63
C PHE A 422 26.42 -26.27 -27.13
N LEU A 423 25.99 -27.47 -27.53
CA LEU A 423 25.84 -27.82 -28.95
C LEU A 423 24.79 -26.94 -29.67
N ASN A 424 23.77 -26.46 -28.97
CA ASN A 424 22.78 -25.51 -29.50
C ASN A 424 23.34 -24.09 -29.70
N HIS A 425 24.39 -23.72 -28.96
CA HIS A 425 24.96 -22.37 -28.92
C HIS A 425 26.41 -22.31 -29.43
N PRO A 426 26.67 -22.66 -30.72
CA PRO A 426 28.01 -22.74 -31.28
C PRO A 426 28.71 -21.37 -31.42
N LEU A 427 28.00 -20.25 -31.25
CA LEU A 427 28.59 -18.90 -31.25
C LEU A 427 29.39 -18.63 -29.95
N LEU A 428 29.13 -19.39 -28.89
CA LEU A 428 29.85 -19.33 -27.61
C LEU A 428 31.18 -20.11 -27.61
N PHE A 429 31.55 -20.73 -28.74
CA PHE A 429 32.72 -21.61 -28.79
C PHE A 429 34.01 -20.83 -28.97
N ASP A 430 34.90 -20.95 -27.99
CA ASP A 430 36.29 -20.55 -28.10
C ASP A 430 37.25 -21.72 -27.84
N GLU A 431 38.55 -21.44 -27.86
CA GLU A 431 39.61 -22.43 -27.66
C GLU A 431 39.44 -23.23 -26.36
N GLN A 432 39.02 -22.56 -25.27
CA GLN A 432 38.87 -23.18 -23.98
C GLN A 432 37.63 -24.06 -23.94
N VAL A 433 36.46 -23.51 -24.30
CA VAL A 433 35.17 -24.23 -24.31
C VAL A 433 35.24 -25.47 -25.20
N SER A 434 35.77 -25.31 -26.41
CA SER A 434 35.99 -26.39 -27.38
C SER A 434 36.77 -27.57 -26.78
N TYR A 435 37.85 -27.27 -26.04
CA TYR A 435 38.68 -28.29 -25.40
C TYR A 435 37.97 -28.98 -24.21
N GLN A 436 37.12 -28.26 -23.46
CA GLN A 436 36.34 -28.86 -22.38
C GLN A 436 35.30 -29.85 -22.93
N LEU A 437 34.55 -29.44 -23.97
CA LEU A 437 33.52 -30.27 -24.61
C LEU A 437 34.12 -31.53 -25.26
N PHE A 438 35.26 -31.39 -25.94
CA PHE A 438 35.98 -32.51 -26.54
C PHE A 438 36.43 -33.54 -25.49
N LEU A 439 36.84 -33.09 -24.30
CA LEU A 439 37.23 -33.97 -23.20
C LEU A 439 36.05 -34.63 -22.49
N PHE A 440 34.83 -34.07 -22.59
CA PHE A 440 33.63 -34.70 -22.06
C PHE A 440 33.11 -35.79 -23.00
N ASP A 441 32.85 -35.47 -24.27
CA ASP A 441 32.52 -36.49 -25.28
C ASP A 441 32.95 -36.07 -26.70
N ALA A 442 34.16 -36.48 -27.07
CA ALA A 442 34.71 -36.27 -28.41
C ALA A 442 33.83 -36.87 -29.52
N LYS A 443 33.23 -38.05 -29.31
CA LYS A 443 32.47 -38.74 -30.37
C LYS A 443 31.18 -37.98 -30.68
N ARG A 444 30.45 -37.52 -29.66
CA ARG A 444 29.21 -36.74 -29.82
C ARG A 444 29.48 -35.37 -30.44
N ILE A 445 30.46 -34.59 -29.96
CA ILE A 445 30.72 -33.25 -30.53
C ILE A 445 31.24 -33.29 -31.96
N ILE A 446 32.13 -34.24 -32.29
CA ILE A 446 32.62 -34.40 -33.67
C ILE A 446 31.45 -34.78 -34.59
N ARG A 447 30.62 -35.75 -34.20
CA ARG A 447 29.45 -36.15 -34.99
C ARG A 447 28.43 -35.03 -35.14
N TYR A 448 28.20 -34.22 -34.11
CA TYR A 448 27.24 -33.13 -34.19
C TYR A 448 27.52 -32.17 -35.37
N PHE A 449 28.76 -31.68 -35.52
CA PHE A 449 29.13 -30.86 -36.68
C PHE A 449 29.41 -31.72 -37.93
N GLY A 450 30.05 -32.87 -37.77
CA GLY A 450 30.46 -33.72 -38.89
C GLY A 450 29.28 -34.29 -39.67
N LEU A 451 28.19 -34.68 -39.01
CA LEU A 451 26.99 -35.23 -39.66
C LEU A 451 26.15 -34.15 -40.35
N GLN A 452 26.17 -32.89 -39.88
CA GLN A 452 25.50 -31.77 -40.54
C GLN A 452 26.08 -31.44 -41.93
N GLY A 453 27.34 -31.81 -42.18
CA GLY A 453 28.00 -31.62 -43.47
C GLY A 453 28.25 -30.15 -43.86
N GLY A 454 28.83 -29.96 -45.05
CA GLY A 454 29.11 -28.63 -45.61
C GLY A 454 30.42 -27.99 -45.10
N LYS A 455 30.93 -27.04 -45.88
CA LYS A 455 32.28 -26.47 -45.73
C LYS A 455 32.57 -25.88 -44.34
N GLU A 456 31.62 -25.13 -43.79
CA GLU A 456 31.79 -24.48 -42.48
C GLU A 456 31.89 -25.49 -41.35
N ASN A 457 31.07 -26.54 -41.37
CA ASN A 457 31.10 -27.58 -40.35
C ASN A 457 32.33 -28.49 -40.47
N TYR A 458 32.81 -28.80 -41.68
CA TYR A 458 34.10 -29.46 -41.87
C TYR A 458 35.24 -28.62 -41.30
N GLN A 459 35.24 -27.30 -41.53
CA GLN A 459 36.24 -26.41 -40.95
C GLN A 459 36.15 -26.35 -39.41
N ARG A 460 34.94 -26.36 -38.83
CA ARG A 460 34.74 -26.50 -37.37
C ARG A 460 35.34 -27.80 -36.83
N VAL A 461 35.05 -28.95 -37.44
CA VAL A 461 35.63 -30.25 -37.03
C VAL A 461 37.16 -30.24 -37.12
N ILE A 462 37.73 -29.67 -38.20
CA ILE A 462 39.19 -29.53 -38.36
C ILE A 462 39.77 -28.66 -37.24
N ASN A 463 39.16 -27.52 -36.94
CA ASN A 463 39.61 -26.61 -35.89
C ASN A 463 39.54 -27.29 -34.50
N LEU A 464 38.42 -27.92 -34.16
CA LEU A 464 38.20 -28.66 -32.91
C LEU A 464 39.26 -29.76 -32.72
N CYS A 465 39.47 -30.61 -33.73
CA CYS A 465 40.42 -31.73 -33.63
C CYS A 465 41.88 -31.25 -33.61
N THR A 466 42.22 -30.21 -34.38
CA THR A 466 43.58 -29.62 -34.37
C THR A 466 43.90 -29.01 -33.01
N LEU A 467 42.92 -28.35 -32.39
CA LEU A 467 43.07 -27.74 -31.07
C LEU A 467 43.14 -28.79 -29.95
N ALA A 468 42.32 -29.84 -30.02
CA ALA A 468 42.41 -30.96 -29.09
C ALA A 468 43.80 -31.61 -29.16
N LEU A 469 44.30 -31.94 -30.35
CA LEU A 469 45.62 -32.57 -30.54
C LEU A 469 46.79 -31.70 -30.04
N LYS A 470 46.64 -30.37 -29.99
CA LYS A 470 47.64 -29.45 -29.41
C LYS A 470 47.71 -29.52 -27.88
N ASN A 471 46.61 -29.87 -27.22
CA ASN A 471 46.43 -29.75 -25.77
C ASN A 471 46.30 -31.09 -25.02
N LEU A 472 46.01 -32.20 -25.72
CA LEU A 472 45.89 -33.55 -25.14
C LEU A 472 47.26 -34.15 -24.77
N ASN A 473 47.37 -34.79 -23.60
CA ASN A 473 48.57 -35.53 -23.18
C ASN A 473 48.52 -36.98 -23.71
N SER A 474 49.59 -37.40 -24.40
CA SER A 474 49.77 -38.74 -24.97
C SER A 474 49.66 -39.89 -23.97
N GLU A 475 50.03 -39.68 -22.70
CA GLU A 475 50.04 -40.73 -21.67
C GLU A 475 48.65 -41.04 -21.09
N LYS A 476 47.70 -40.10 -21.17
CA LYS A 476 46.37 -40.23 -20.54
C LYS A 476 45.22 -40.34 -21.52
N ASN A 477 45.39 -39.83 -22.74
CA ASN A 477 44.29 -39.58 -23.68
C ASN A 477 44.43 -40.33 -25.02
N GLY A 478 45.07 -41.51 -25.02
CA GLY A 478 45.40 -42.25 -26.25
C GLY A 478 44.23 -42.49 -27.20
N GLU A 479 43.06 -42.91 -26.69
CA GLU A 479 41.86 -43.12 -27.50
C GLU A 479 41.31 -41.82 -28.09
N LEU A 480 41.30 -40.73 -27.32
CA LEU A 480 40.84 -39.41 -27.78
C LEU A 480 41.76 -38.85 -28.88
N ILE A 481 43.06 -39.13 -28.82
CA ILE A 481 44.03 -38.75 -29.85
C ILE A 481 43.75 -39.52 -31.15
N GLN A 482 43.45 -40.83 -31.08
CA GLN A 482 43.08 -41.62 -32.26
C GLN A 482 41.77 -41.11 -32.90
N ILE A 483 40.74 -40.84 -32.09
CA ILE A 483 39.47 -40.27 -32.55
C ILE A 483 39.68 -38.90 -33.22
N ALA A 484 40.49 -38.01 -32.61
CA ALA A 484 40.81 -36.71 -33.17
C ALA A 484 41.57 -36.81 -34.49
N GLN A 485 42.54 -37.73 -34.61
CA GLN A 485 43.32 -37.94 -35.83
C GLN A 485 42.45 -38.47 -36.98
N GLN A 486 41.56 -39.43 -36.70
CA GLN A 486 40.64 -39.98 -37.70
C GLN A 486 39.62 -38.93 -38.16
N ALA A 487 38.97 -38.22 -37.23
CA ALA A 487 38.00 -37.17 -37.58
C ALA A 487 38.64 -36.01 -38.37
N LEU A 488 39.88 -35.65 -38.04
CA LEU A 488 40.64 -34.62 -38.73
C LEU A 488 41.02 -35.03 -40.16
N SER A 489 41.36 -36.30 -40.41
CA SER A 489 41.65 -36.78 -41.76
C SER A 489 40.38 -36.89 -42.61
N GLU A 490 39.29 -37.42 -42.05
CA GLU A 490 37.96 -37.46 -42.68
C GLU A 490 37.48 -36.05 -43.07
N ALA A 491 37.50 -35.10 -42.13
CA ALA A 491 37.05 -33.72 -42.38
C ALA A 491 37.90 -32.97 -43.41
N ARG A 492 39.24 -33.15 -43.42
CA ARG A 492 40.12 -32.53 -44.42
C ARG A 492 39.84 -33.07 -45.83
N GLN A 493 39.57 -34.36 -45.97
CA GLN A 493 39.24 -34.98 -47.25
C GLN A 493 37.89 -34.46 -47.78
N GLU A 494 36.85 -34.41 -46.95
CA GLU A 494 35.54 -33.86 -47.34
C GLU A 494 35.57 -32.34 -47.62
N LEU A 495 36.42 -31.56 -46.93
CA LEU A 495 36.66 -30.16 -47.28
C LEU A 495 37.32 -30.01 -48.67
N ILE A 496 38.26 -30.90 -49.04
CA ILE A 496 38.86 -30.93 -50.38
C ILE A 496 37.81 -31.32 -51.44
N PHE A 497 36.88 -32.22 -51.13
CA PHE A 497 35.82 -32.63 -52.04
C PHE A 497 34.74 -31.55 -52.23
N SER A 498 34.27 -30.90 -51.15
CA SER A 498 33.29 -29.79 -51.24
C SER A 498 33.84 -28.55 -51.97
N ASN A 499 35.15 -28.30 -51.93
CA ASN A 499 35.78 -27.21 -52.69
C ASN A 499 35.90 -27.45 -54.21
N ARG A 500 35.65 -28.67 -54.71
CA ARG A 500 35.63 -28.96 -56.16
C ARG A 500 34.26 -28.63 -56.76
N GLN A 501 34.25 -27.73 -57.74
CA GLN A 501 33.07 -27.32 -58.52
C GLN A 501 33.29 -27.59 -60.02
N GLY A 502 32.21 -27.80 -60.78
CA GLY A 502 32.24 -28.06 -62.23
C GLY A 502 31.43 -29.28 -62.66
N PHE A 503 31.18 -29.43 -63.97
CA PHE A 503 30.27 -30.43 -64.54
C PHE A 503 30.60 -31.88 -64.15
N LEU A 504 31.88 -32.27 -64.16
CA LEU A 504 32.34 -33.61 -63.76
C LEU A 504 32.61 -33.76 -62.26
N SER A 505 32.39 -32.71 -61.46
CA SER A 505 32.82 -32.70 -60.05
C SER A 505 32.15 -33.81 -59.22
N SER A 506 30.87 -34.10 -59.42
CA SER A 506 30.16 -35.19 -58.70
C SER A 506 30.76 -36.57 -58.97
N VAL A 507 31.12 -36.86 -60.22
CA VAL A 507 31.76 -38.14 -60.61
C VAL A 507 33.17 -38.24 -60.01
N ILE A 508 33.94 -37.14 -60.07
CA ILE A 508 35.30 -37.09 -59.49
C ILE A 508 35.24 -37.27 -57.97
N LYS A 509 34.32 -36.60 -57.27
CA LYS A 509 34.10 -36.76 -55.81
C LYS A 509 33.74 -38.21 -55.48
N TRP A 510 32.86 -38.85 -56.26
CA TRP A 510 32.47 -40.26 -56.06
C TRP A 510 33.67 -41.20 -56.20
N ILE A 511 34.48 -41.08 -57.27
CA ILE A 511 35.70 -41.89 -57.45
C ILE A 511 36.67 -41.67 -56.27
N GLN A 512 36.92 -40.42 -55.89
CA GLN A 512 37.88 -40.11 -54.82
C GLN A 512 37.43 -40.61 -53.45
N ARG A 513 36.13 -40.63 -53.14
CA ARG A 513 35.60 -41.23 -51.90
C ARG A 513 35.74 -42.75 -51.88
N CYS A 514 35.53 -43.43 -53.01
CA CYS A 514 35.76 -44.88 -53.10
C CYS A 514 37.26 -45.23 -52.88
N TRP A 515 38.17 -44.35 -53.29
CA TRP A 515 39.61 -44.47 -53.02
C TRP A 515 39.99 -44.12 -51.57
N ALA A 516 39.37 -43.11 -50.96
CA ALA A 516 39.72 -42.61 -49.64
C ALA A 516 39.19 -43.49 -48.49
N TYR A 517 37.95 -43.97 -48.59
CA TYR A 517 37.27 -44.71 -47.52
C TYR A 517 37.13 -46.21 -47.79
N GLY A 518 37.25 -46.65 -49.04
CA GLY A 518 37.03 -48.03 -49.48
C GLY A 518 35.61 -48.27 -49.99
N TRP A 519 35.21 -49.54 -50.08
CA TRP A 519 33.99 -49.99 -50.78
C TRP A 519 33.07 -50.80 -49.85
N THR A 520 31.78 -50.44 -49.77
CA THR A 520 30.74 -51.25 -49.09
C THR A 520 30.08 -52.27 -50.02
N GLY A 521 30.41 -52.26 -51.31
CA GLY A 521 29.84 -53.12 -52.34
C GLY A 521 30.28 -52.66 -53.73
N PHE A 522 29.67 -53.20 -54.79
CA PHE A 522 30.17 -53.02 -56.17
C PHE A 522 30.23 -51.55 -56.68
N PHE A 523 29.40 -50.63 -56.14
CA PHE A 523 29.37 -49.22 -56.60
C PHE A 523 29.06 -48.18 -55.50
N LYS A 524 29.34 -48.48 -54.22
CA LYS A 524 29.14 -47.52 -53.11
C LYS A 524 30.42 -47.36 -52.28
N PRO A 525 30.87 -46.12 -51.99
CA PRO A 525 31.98 -45.90 -51.07
C PRO A 525 31.59 -46.31 -49.65
N ASN A 526 32.60 -46.60 -48.82
CA ASN A 526 32.41 -46.65 -47.38
C ASN A 526 32.02 -45.26 -46.85
N LEU A 527 31.14 -45.24 -45.85
CA LEU A 527 30.82 -44.02 -45.14
C LEU A 527 31.94 -43.69 -44.14
N PRO A 528 32.48 -42.45 -44.14
CA PRO A 528 33.32 -41.96 -43.03
C PRO A 528 32.61 -42.09 -41.68
N THR A 529 33.37 -42.31 -40.60
CA THR A 529 32.84 -42.70 -39.28
C THR A 529 32.28 -41.50 -38.49
N TYR A 530 32.75 -40.30 -38.82
CA TYR A 530 32.53 -39.09 -38.04
C TYR A 530 32.01 -37.88 -38.84
N VAL A 531 32.11 -37.86 -40.17
CA VAL A 531 31.83 -36.68 -41.01
C VAL A 531 31.04 -37.05 -42.28
N LEU A 532 29.77 -36.65 -42.40
CA LEU A 532 28.96 -36.95 -43.59
C LEU A 532 29.28 -36.04 -44.79
N SER A 533 29.08 -36.60 -45.98
CA SER A 533 29.13 -35.88 -47.26
C SER A 533 28.02 -34.84 -47.39
N GLU A 534 28.35 -33.67 -47.91
CA GLU A 534 27.43 -32.58 -48.33
C GLU A 534 26.21 -33.09 -49.12
N ASN A 535 26.40 -34.04 -50.05
CA ASN A 535 25.30 -34.64 -50.84
C ASN A 535 24.41 -35.66 -50.08
N TRP A 536 24.73 -36.02 -48.84
CA TRP A 536 24.06 -37.08 -48.06
C TRP A 536 23.41 -36.52 -46.77
N ALA A 537 23.80 -35.32 -46.33
CA ALA A 537 23.22 -34.65 -45.16
C ALA A 537 21.78 -34.12 -45.37
N ALA A 538 21.23 -34.23 -46.59
CA ALA A 538 19.98 -33.60 -46.98
C ALA A 538 18.70 -34.46 -46.74
N GLU A 539 18.82 -35.75 -46.41
CA GLU A 539 17.66 -36.65 -46.25
C GLU A 539 17.42 -37.11 -44.80
N GLU A 540 18.42 -37.04 -43.91
CA GLU A 540 18.22 -37.16 -42.46
C GLU A 540 18.21 -35.78 -41.81
N THR A 541 17.21 -34.96 -42.17
CA THR A 541 16.78 -33.88 -41.28
C THR A 541 16.11 -34.53 -40.07
N GLN A 542 16.94 -35.02 -39.13
CA GLN A 542 16.48 -35.24 -37.75
C GLN A 542 15.75 -33.98 -37.34
N GLN A 543 14.54 -34.17 -36.82
CA GLN A 543 13.65 -33.08 -36.46
C GLN A 543 14.47 -32.07 -35.65
N LEU A 544 14.62 -30.85 -36.18
CA LEU A 544 14.84 -29.70 -35.32
C LEU A 544 13.80 -29.86 -34.20
N PRO A 545 14.19 -29.77 -32.91
CA PRO A 545 13.18 -29.66 -31.87
C PRO A 545 12.32 -28.48 -32.30
N VAL A 546 11.05 -28.78 -32.61
CA VAL A 546 10.06 -27.79 -33.02
C VAL A 546 10.21 -26.64 -32.04
N SER A 547 10.42 -25.43 -32.54
CA SER A 547 10.46 -24.22 -31.71
C SER A 547 9.32 -24.37 -30.71
N ILE A 548 9.69 -24.54 -29.43
CA ILE A 548 8.72 -24.81 -28.37
C ILE A 548 7.95 -23.50 -28.22
N GLN A 549 6.91 -23.33 -29.04
CA GLN A 549 5.87 -22.36 -28.81
C GLN A 549 5.36 -22.65 -27.41
N ASP A 550 5.42 -21.64 -26.56
CA ASP A 550 5.26 -21.78 -25.12
C ASP A 550 3.94 -22.48 -24.76
N SER A 551 4.04 -23.78 -24.48
CA SER A 551 2.98 -24.58 -23.89
C SER A 551 3.39 -25.12 -22.51
N THR A 552 4.18 -24.34 -21.78
CA THR A 552 4.12 -24.32 -20.31
C THR A 552 3.38 -23.06 -19.91
N SER A 553 2.06 -23.17 -19.78
CA SER A 553 1.20 -22.14 -19.19
C SER A 553 1.46 -22.02 -17.69
N THR A 554 2.66 -21.54 -17.31
CA THR A 554 2.73 -20.66 -16.14
C THR A 554 1.85 -19.48 -16.49
N ALA A 555 0.75 -19.30 -15.78
CA ALA A 555 -0.24 -18.27 -16.10
C ALA A 555 0.48 -16.95 -16.35
N GLU A 556 0.45 -16.47 -17.60
CA GLU A 556 0.63 -15.05 -17.86
C GLU A 556 -0.35 -14.36 -16.93
N THR A 557 0.14 -13.49 -16.05
CA THR A 557 -0.71 -12.71 -15.15
C THR A 557 -1.54 -11.78 -16.03
N GLN A 558 -2.69 -12.29 -16.47
CA GLN A 558 -3.57 -11.62 -17.40
C GLN A 558 -3.95 -10.28 -16.79
N ASP A 559 -3.66 -9.20 -17.54
CA ASP A 559 -3.94 -7.86 -17.08
C ASP A 559 -5.44 -7.75 -16.74
N LEU A 560 -5.75 -7.36 -15.51
CA LEU A 560 -7.12 -7.20 -15.01
C LEU A 560 -7.95 -6.33 -15.96
N HIS A 561 -7.36 -5.30 -16.54
CA HIS A 561 -8.04 -4.44 -17.50
C HIS A 561 -8.35 -5.18 -18.82
N SER A 562 -7.46 -6.05 -19.29
CA SER A 562 -7.73 -6.93 -20.44
C SER A 562 -8.81 -7.98 -20.15
N LEU A 563 -8.85 -8.54 -18.94
CA LEU A 563 -9.88 -9.47 -18.50
C LEU A 563 -11.26 -8.82 -18.45
N LEU A 564 -11.37 -7.65 -17.81
CA LEU A 564 -12.63 -6.90 -17.64
C LEU A 564 -13.22 -6.44 -18.99
N ASN A 565 -12.38 -6.06 -19.95
CA ASN A 565 -12.86 -5.62 -21.27
C ASN A 565 -13.29 -6.78 -22.19
N ASN A 566 -12.80 -8.00 -21.94
CA ASN A 566 -13.09 -9.20 -22.76
C ASN A 566 -14.17 -10.11 -22.13
N ILE A 567 -14.94 -9.62 -21.17
CA ILE A 567 -15.99 -10.41 -20.51
C ILE A 567 -17.10 -10.79 -21.49
N THR A 568 -17.10 -12.07 -21.86
CA THR A 568 -18.20 -12.71 -22.58
C THR A 568 -19.20 -13.30 -21.59
N LEU A 569 -20.46 -12.87 -21.68
CA LEU A 569 -21.57 -13.46 -20.95
C LEU A 569 -21.97 -14.82 -21.58
N PRO A 570 -22.43 -15.82 -20.79
CA PRO A 570 -22.61 -15.79 -19.34
C PRO A 570 -21.30 -15.93 -18.55
N LEU A 571 -21.30 -15.38 -17.34
CA LEU A 571 -20.19 -15.48 -16.38
C LEU A 571 -20.15 -16.88 -15.73
N THR A 572 -18.96 -17.47 -15.69
CA THR A 572 -18.64 -18.72 -14.99
C THR A 572 -17.82 -18.43 -13.74
N GLN A 573 -17.85 -19.34 -12.77
CA GLN A 573 -17.07 -19.23 -11.52
C GLN A 573 -15.57 -19.07 -11.81
N GLU A 574 -15.02 -19.89 -12.72
CA GLU A 574 -13.61 -19.85 -13.15
C GLU A 574 -13.16 -18.46 -13.63
N LYS A 575 -13.96 -17.79 -14.48
CA LYS A 575 -13.68 -16.41 -14.92
C LYS A 575 -13.65 -15.42 -13.75
N VAL A 576 -14.47 -15.61 -12.72
CA VAL A 576 -14.50 -14.74 -11.54
C VAL A 576 -13.31 -15.03 -10.60
N GLU A 577 -12.92 -16.29 -10.45
CA GLU A 577 -11.69 -16.68 -9.75
C GLU A 577 -10.44 -16.09 -10.41
N ASP A 578 -10.36 -16.09 -11.74
CA ASP A 578 -9.24 -15.50 -12.48
C ASP A 578 -9.22 -13.97 -12.36
N ILE A 579 -10.39 -13.32 -12.33
CA ILE A 579 -10.50 -11.89 -12.00
C ILE A 579 -10.02 -11.59 -10.58
N ILE A 580 -10.33 -12.44 -9.59
CA ILE A 580 -9.82 -12.27 -8.21
C ILE A 580 -8.30 -12.44 -8.16
N LYS A 581 -7.72 -13.46 -8.81
CA LYS A 581 -6.26 -13.65 -8.89
C LYS A 581 -5.57 -12.44 -9.55
N ALA A 582 -6.17 -11.90 -10.62
CA ALA A 582 -5.67 -10.69 -11.28
C ALA A 582 -5.81 -9.45 -10.38
N LEU A 583 -6.89 -9.35 -9.60
CA LEU A 583 -7.13 -8.27 -8.63
C LEU A 583 -6.12 -8.27 -7.48
N ASP A 584 -5.77 -9.44 -6.95
CA ASP A 584 -4.76 -9.59 -5.90
C ASP A 584 -3.41 -9.08 -6.38
N TRP A 585 -3.02 -9.41 -7.62
CA TRP A 585 -1.78 -8.90 -8.22
C TRP A 585 -1.86 -7.40 -8.55
N TYR A 586 -2.97 -6.93 -9.10
CA TYR A 586 -3.22 -5.52 -9.43
C TYR A 586 -3.17 -4.62 -8.18
N SER A 587 -3.67 -5.11 -7.05
CA SER A 587 -3.71 -4.37 -5.79
C SER A 587 -2.34 -4.22 -5.10
N LEU A 588 -1.33 -4.98 -5.55
CA LEU A 588 0.07 -4.85 -5.09
C LEU A 588 0.88 -3.81 -5.88
N GLN A 589 0.28 -3.16 -6.89
CA GLN A 589 0.95 -2.14 -7.70
C GLN A 589 0.84 -0.75 -7.04
N PRO A 590 1.92 0.07 -7.03
CA PRO A 590 1.94 1.33 -6.29
C PRO A 590 1.07 2.45 -6.89
N VAL A 591 0.97 2.51 -8.22
CA VAL A 591 0.08 3.41 -8.98
C VAL A 591 -0.28 2.69 -10.29
N PRO A 592 -1.31 1.82 -10.29
CA PRO A 592 -1.70 1.12 -11.51
C PRO A 592 -2.33 2.09 -12.53
N THR A 593 -2.14 1.83 -13.82
CA THR A 593 -2.72 2.67 -14.87
C THR A 593 -4.25 2.55 -14.88
N ASN A 594 -4.93 3.68 -15.06
CA ASN A 594 -6.39 3.78 -15.08
C ASN A 594 -7.08 3.14 -13.84
N GLU A 595 -6.51 3.32 -12.64
CA GLU A 595 -7.02 2.70 -11.40
C GLU A 595 -8.53 2.91 -11.22
N LEU A 596 -9.01 4.16 -11.22
CA LEU A 596 -10.41 4.48 -11.00
C LEU A 596 -11.35 3.77 -11.99
N ILE A 597 -11.01 3.73 -13.28
CA ILE A 597 -11.83 3.09 -14.33
C ILE A 597 -11.85 1.57 -14.12
N THR A 598 -10.70 0.96 -13.85
CA THR A 598 -10.58 -0.49 -13.66
C THR A 598 -11.34 -0.94 -12.41
N ARG A 599 -11.20 -0.21 -11.29
CA ARG A 599 -11.92 -0.42 -10.03
C ARG A 599 -13.44 -0.25 -10.19
N PHE A 600 -13.87 0.72 -10.99
CA PHE A 600 -15.29 0.98 -11.30
C PHE A 600 -15.90 -0.11 -12.17
N ASN A 601 -15.22 -0.53 -13.24
CA ASN A 601 -15.68 -1.64 -14.10
C ASN A 601 -15.82 -2.95 -13.29
N LEU A 602 -14.91 -3.22 -12.36
CA LEU A 602 -15.02 -4.37 -11.46
C LEU A 602 -16.21 -4.27 -10.49
N HIS A 603 -16.52 -3.07 -9.98
CA HIS A 603 -17.72 -2.86 -9.17
C HIS A 603 -19.01 -3.05 -10.00
N GLN A 604 -19.06 -2.53 -11.23
CA GLN A 604 -20.20 -2.75 -12.13
C GLN A 604 -20.42 -4.24 -12.43
N LEU A 605 -19.33 -5.02 -12.61
CA LEU A 605 -19.40 -6.46 -12.77
C LEU A 605 -20.00 -7.16 -11.54
N PHE A 606 -19.55 -6.78 -10.34
CA PHE A 606 -20.07 -7.32 -9.07
C PHE A 606 -21.57 -7.01 -8.90
N HIS A 607 -21.96 -5.75 -9.07
CA HIS A 607 -23.35 -5.29 -9.04
C HIS A 607 -24.22 -6.05 -10.07
N TYR A 608 -23.72 -6.23 -11.30
CA TYR A 608 -24.41 -7.02 -12.33
C TYR A 608 -24.69 -8.46 -11.88
N ILE A 609 -23.70 -9.14 -11.26
CA ILE A 609 -23.88 -10.51 -10.76
C ILE A 609 -24.91 -10.57 -9.63
N LEU A 610 -24.97 -9.55 -8.77
CA LEU A 610 -25.96 -9.46 -7.67
C LEU A 610 -27.38 -9.20 -8.18
N GLN A 611 -27.55 -8.32 -9.17
CA GLN A 611 -28.84 -8.08 -9.82
C GLN A 611 -29.35 -9.33 -10.56
N HIS A 612 -28.47 -10.05 -11.27
CA HIS A 612 -28.80 -11.23 -12.07
C HIS A 612 -28.66 -12.55 -11.30
N LYS A 613 -28.85 -12.52 -9.98
CA LYS A 613 -28.77 -13.69 -9.07
C LYS A 613 -29.65 -14.87 -9.46
N GLU A 614 -30.73 -14.63 -10.21
CA GLU A 614 -31.66 -15.67 -10.66
C GLU A 614 -31.10 -16.46 -11.85
N ASP A 615 -30.33 -15.82 -12.74
CA ASP A 615 -29.76 -16.42 -13.95
C ASP A 615 -28.64 -17.42 -13.64
N ASN A 616 -27.85 -17.16 -12.58
CA ASN A 616 -26.78 -18.06 -12.16
C ASN A 616 -26.69 -18.21 -10.63
N ARG A 617 -27.66 -18.92 -10.06
CA ARG A 617 -27.74 -19.23 -8.61
C ARG A 617 -26.47 -19.90 -8.05
N LYS A 618 -25.74 -20.69 -8.85
CA LYS A 618 -24.49 -21.34 -8.42
C LYS A 618 -23.39 -20.32 -8.18
N LEU A 619 -23.18 -19.41 -9.14
CA LEU A 619 -22.21 -18.32 -9.02
C LEU A 619 -22.58 -17.40 -7.85
N TYR A 620 -23.85 -17.04 -7.69
CA TYR A 620 -24.31 -16.20 -6.58
C TYR A 620 -24.07 -16.85 -5.20
N HIS A 621 -24.29 -18.16 -5.07
CA HIS A 621 -24.02 -18.86 -3.80
C HIS A 621 -22.53 -18.85 -3.46
N TRP A 622 -21.67 -19.17 -4.41
CA TRP A 622 -20.21 -19.10 -4.25
C TRP A 622 -19.71 -17.68 -3.97
N LEU A 623 -20.32 -16.66 -4.58
CA LEU A 623 -19.94 -15.26 -4.39
C LEU A 623 -20.18 -14.78 -2.95
N LYS A 624 -21.23 -15.27 -2.27
CA LYS A 624 -21.47 -14.92 -0.86
C LYS A 624 -20.31 -15.32 0.06
N ASP A 625 -19.69 -16.45 -0.20
CA ASP A 625 -18.57 -16.95 0.59
C ASP A 625 -17.23 -16.29 0.19
N ASN A 626 -17.17 -15.65 -1.00
CA ASN A 626 -15.95 -15.10 -1.62
C ASN A 626 -16.05 -13.60 -1.95
N GLN A 627 -16.96 -12.86 -1.31
CA GLN A 627 -17.23 -11.43 -1.61
C GLN A 627 -16.13 -10.46 -1.16
N ASN A 628 -15.21 -10.87 -0.27
CA ASN A 628 -14.25 -9.96 0.37
C ASN A 628 -13.38 -9.14 -0.61
N PRO A 629 -12.82 -9.69 -1.71
CA PRO A 629 -12.05 -8.90 -2.67
C PRO A 629 -12.87 -7.80 -3.36
N PHE A 630 -14.18 -8.01 -3.56
CA PHE A 630 -15.09 -7.00 -4.11
C PHE A 630 -15.45 -5.92 -3.10
N ILE A 631 -15.59 -6.27 -1.82
CA ILE A 631 -15.79 -5.28 -0.73
C ILE A 631 -14.55 -4.40 -0.59
N VAL A 632 -13.35 -5.00 -0.56
CA VAL A 632 -12.08 -4.25 -0.57
C VAL A 632 -11.97 -3.35 -1.81
N ASN A 633 -12.42 -3.82 -2.98
CA ASN A 633 -12.51 -3.00 -4.18
C ASN A 633 -13.47 -1.81 -4.05
N GLN A 634 -14.64 -1.99 -3.44
CA GLN A 634 -15.61 -0.91 -3.17
C GLN A 634 -15.01 0.16 -2.23
N PHE A 635 -14.35 -0.25 -1.14
CA PHE A 635 -13.61 0.66 -0.26
C PHE A 635 -12.55 1.46 -1.04
N ARG A 636 -11.72 0.79 -1.84
CA ARG A 636 -10.67 1.46 -2.62
C ARG A 636 -11.22 2.39 -3.71
N LEU A 637 -12.30 1.99 -4.38
CA LEU A 637 -12.99 2.84 -5.35
C LEU A 637 -13.51 4.13 -4.68
N LEU A 638 -14.09 4.00 -3.48
CA LEU A 638 -14.56 5.14 -2.70
C LEU A 638 -13.40 6.05 -2.25
N GLU A 639 -12.23 5.51 -1.88
CA GLU A 639 -11.03 6.31 -1.58
C GLU A 639 -10.59 7.20 -2.76
N LEU A 640 -10.64 6.65 -3.98
CA LEU A 640 -10.27 7.35 -5.22
C LEU A 640 -11.33 8.40 -5.59
N MET A 641 -12.62 8.06 -5.52
CA MET A 641 -13.69 9.00 -5.83
C MET A 641 -13.71 10.18 -4.85
N LEU A 642 -13.44 9.96 -3.56
CA LEU A 642 -13.29 11.04 -2.57
C LEU A 642 -12.12 12.00 -2.85
N LYS A 643 -11.14 11.61 -3.68
CA LYS A 643 -10.01 12.46 -4.12
C LYS A 643 -10.28 13.17 -5.44
N GLU A 644 -10.92 12.49 -6.39
CA GLU A 644 -10.96 12.91 -7.79
C GLU A 644 -12.33 13.39 -8.29
N ARG A 645 -13.43 13.04 -7.62
CA ARG A 645 -14.80 13.19 -8.17
C ARG A 645 -15.70 14.12 -7.37
N SER A 646 -16.80 14.52 -8.01
CA SER A 646 -17.82 15.36 -7.38
C SER A 646 -18.63 14.60 -6.33
N ARG A 647 -19.21 15.34 -5.37
CA ARG A 647 -20.04 14.76 -4.30
C ARG A 647 -21.28 14.03 -4.85
N ASP A 648 -21.82 14.48 -5.97
CA ASP A 648 -22.99 13.87 -6.59
C ASP A 648 -22.64 12.49 -7.18
N GLU A 649 -21.47 12.34 -7.82
CA GLU A 649 -20.95 11.04 -8.28
C GLU A 649 -20.69 10.08 -7.11
N ILE A 650 -20.13 10.58 -6.00
CA ILE A 650 -19.88 9.77 -4.79
C ILE A 650 -21.21 9.28 -4.18
N ASN A 651 -22.22 10.15 -4.10
CA ASN A 651 -23.54 9.78 -3.60
C ASN A 651 -24.23 8.73 -4.47
N LEU A 652 -24.10 8.80 -5.79
CA LEU A 652 -24.62 7.78 -6.71
C LEU A 652 -23.94 6.42 -6.51
N LEU A 653 -22.60 6.38 -6.35
CA LEU A 653 -21.87 5.15 -6.04
C LEU A 653 -22.37 4.55 -4.71
N LEU A 654 -22.50 5.37 -3.66
CA LEU A 654 -22.91 4.89 -2.33
C LEU A 654 -24.32 4.31 -2.34
N LEU A 655 -25.25 4.86 -3.14
CA LEU A 655 -26.57 4.26 -3.33
C LEU A 655 -26.46 2.84 -3.93
N GLN A 656 -25.68 2.67 -5.01
CA GLN A 656 -25.46 1.35 -5.64
C GLN A 656 -24.78 0.36 -4.68
N ILE A 657 -23.78 0.81 -3.94
CA ILE A 657 -23.08 0.00 -2.94
C ILE A 657 -24.01 -0.47 -1.82
N ASN A 658 -24.90 0.40 -1.33
CA ASN A 658 -25.85 0.04 -0.26
C ASN A 658 -26.98 -0.87 -0.76
N GLU A 659 -27.29 -0.87 -2.06
CA GLU A 659 -28.16 -1.89 -2.67
C GLU A 659 -27.47 -3.27 -2.73
N ASP A 660 -26.14 -3.29 -2.90
CA ASP A 660 -25.32 -4.51 -2.96
C ASP A 660 -24.99 -5.08 -1.56
N SER A 661 -24.67 -4.22 -0.58
CA SER A 661 -24.28 -4.63 0.78
C SER A 661 -24.34 -3.50 1.82
N ASP A 662 -24.70 -3.85 3.06
CA ASP A 662 -24.76 -2.91 4.20
C ASP A 662 -23.37 -2.42 4.67
N ASN A 663 -22.27 -2.95 4.12
CA ASN A 663 -20.89 -2.75 4.60
C ASN A 663 -20.41 -1.29 4.59
N LEU A 664 -21.03 -0.40 3.82
CA LEU A 664 -20.64 1.01 3.66
C LEU A 664 -21.79 1.98 4.02
N GLN A 665 -22.88 1.47 4.61
CA GLN A 665 -24.03 2.28 5.01
C GLN A 665 -23.64 3.39 6.00
N TYR A 666 -22.79 3.08 6.99
CA TYR A 666 -22.33 4.05 7.99
C TYR A 666 -21.54 5.22 7.37
N ILE A 667 -20.84 5.02 6.26
CA ILE A 667 -20.16 6.09 5.52
C ILE A 667 -21.17 6.95 4.77
N SER A 668 -22.24 6.31 4.26
CA SER A 668 -23.33 7.02 3.59
C SER A 668 -24.08 7.94 4.55
N GLU A 669 -24.26 7.53 5.81
CA GLU A 669 -24.83 8.34 6.90
C GLU A 669 -23.90 9.51 7.27
N GLU A 670 -22.59 9.26 7.40
CA GLU A 670 -21.59 10.29 7.68
C GLU A 670 -21.57 11.37 6.57
N LEU A 671 -21.58 10.95 5.30
CA LEU A 671 -21.54 11.84 4.15
C LEU A 671 -22.87 12.56 3.88
N ASN A 672 -24.03 11.95 4.15
CA ASN A 672 -25.36 12.53 3.89
C ASN A 672 -26.00 13.18 5.13
N SER A 673 -25.19 13.95 5.87
CA SER A 673 -25.68 14.79 6.95
C SER A 673 -26.53 15.98 6.44
N LEU A 674 -27.75 16.12 6.99
CA LEU A 674 -28.62 17.28 6.75
C LEU A 674 -28.06 18.54 7.44
N MET A 675 -28.43 19.72 6.94
CA MET A 675 -28.12 20.99 7.61
C MET A 675 -28.73 21.02 9.01
N PRO A 676 -27.98 21.41 10.05
CA PRO A 676 -28.47 21.38 11.41
C PRO A 676 -29.60 22.40 11.62
N GLU A 677 -30.69 21.95 12.22
CA GLU A 677 -31.76 22.84 12.67
C GLU A 677 -31.23 23.74 13.81
N LEU A 678 -31.42 25.04 13.66
CA LEU A 678 -31.29 25.95 14.78
C LEU A 678 -32.48 25.72 15.73
N VAL A 679 -32.17 25.39 16.98
CA VAL A 679 -33.09 25.56 18.09
C VAL A 679 -33.28 27.06 18.27
N ILE A 680 -34.21 27.61 17.49
CA ILE A 680 -34.86 28.86 17.83
C ILE A 680 -35.66 28.59 19.10
N LYS A 681 -34.98 28.60 20.25
CA LYS A 681 -35.56 29.29 21.39
C LYS A 681 -35.90 30.65 20.83
N PRO A 682 -37.18 31.06 20.77
CA PRO A 682 -37.42 32.46 20.58
C PRO A 682 -36.61 33.14 21.68
N ARG A 683 -35.65 33.98 21.28
CA ARG A 683 -35.50 35.21 22.03
C ARG A 683 -36.94 35.74 22.03
N THR A 684 -37.58 35.66 23.18
CA THR A 684 -38.25 36.83 23.67
C THR A 684 -37.28 37.96 23.36
N MET A 685 -37.57 38.69 22.27
CA MET A 685 -37.28 40.10 22.27
C MET A 685 -37.67 40.54 23.68
N PRO A 686 -36.78 41.20 24.46
CA PRO A 686 -37.30 41.96 25.58
C PRO A 686 -38.41 42.78 24.95
N SER A 687 -39.64 42.52 25.39
CA SER A 687 -40.78 43.26 24.87
C SER A 687 -40.41 44.72 25.02
N ASN A 688 -40.72 45.56 24.04
CA ASN A 688 -40.80 47.00 24.28
C ASN A 688 -42.04 47.32 25.16
N ASN A 689 -42.26 46.52 26.20
CA ASN A 689 -42.68 47.02 27.48
C ASN A 689 -41.49 47.81 28.01
N SER A 690 -41.70 49.08 28.31
CA SER A 690 -40.79 49.83 29.16
C SER A 690 -40.69 49.12 30.51
N GLU A 691 -39.66 48.30 30.70
CA GLU A 691 -39.21 47.90 32.03
C GLU A 691 -38.69 49.15 32.73
N LYS A 692 -39.64 49.83 33.39
CA LYS A 692 -39.35 50.74 34.49
C LYS A 692 -38.43 49.98 35.45
N PRO A 693 -37.40 50.65 36.00
CA PRO A 693 -36.37 49.96 36.78
C PRO A 693 -36.96 49.15 37.93
N ASP A 694 -36.26 48.09 38.35
CA ASP A 694 -36.55 47.19 39.49
C ASP A 694 -36.97 47.90 40.79
N PHE A 695 -36.70 49.19 40.91
CA PHE A 695 -37.30 50.06 41.94
C PHE A 695 -38.83 50.00 41.94
N VAL A 696 -39.51 49.89 40.80
CA VAL A 696 -40.99 49.96 40.72
C VAL A 696 -41.66 48.64 41.09
N GLU A 697 -41.08 47.48 40.79
CA GLU A 697 -41.67 46.20 41.22
C GLU A 697 -41.28 45.83 42.66
N SER A 698 -40.07 46.19 43.10
CA SER A 698 -39.71 46.13 44.52
C SER A 698 -40.53 47.12 45.35
N THR A 699 -40.70 48.38 44.91
CA THR A 699 -41.66 49.29 45.58
C THR A 699 -43.11 48.90 45.38
N ALA A 700 -43.53 48.16 44.34
CA ALA A 700 -44.90 47.66 44.25
C ALA A 700 -45.15 46.47 45.20
N LYS A 701 -44.18 45.57 45.42
CA LYS A 701 -44.26 44.53 46.46
C LYS A 701 -44.13 45.10 47.86
N VAL A 702 -43.25 46.09 48.07
CA VAL A 702 -43.16 46.79 49.35
C VAL A 702 -44.40 47.66 49.59
N LEU A 703 -44.94 48.38 48.61
CA LEU A 703 -46.18 49.17 48.72
C LEU A 703 -47.42 48.30 48.78
N SER A 704 -47.49 47.11 48.18
CA SER A 704 -48.63 46.19 48.40
C SER A 704 -48.53 45.51 49.76
N GLY A 705 -47.31 45.17 50.23
CA GLY A 705 -47.08 44.74 51.61
C GLY A 705 -47.38 45.85 52.63
N TYR A 706 -47.06 47.11 52.32
CA TYR A 706 -47.42 48.29 53.11
C TYR A 706 -48.87 48.74 52.90
N VAL A 707 -49.57 48.38 51.83
CA VAL A 707 -51.02 48.66 51.66
C VAL A 707 -51.85 47.57 52.32
N TYR A 708 -51.42 46.30 52.32
CA TYR A 708 -52.03 45.26 53.13
C TYR A 708 -51.72 45.53 54.63
N GLY A 709 -50.46 45.79 54.95
CA GLY A 709 -50.03 46.17 56.30
C GLY A 709 -50.62 47.50 56.77
N ALA A 710 -50.76 48.53 55.92
CA ALA A 710 -51.44 49.78 56.31
C ALA A 710 -52.96 49.71 56.17
N THR A 711 -53.57 48.72 55.51
CA THR A 711 -55.01 48.47 55.69
C THR A 711 -55.25 47.69 56.98
N GLU A 712 -54.40 46.76 57.39
CA GLU A 712 -54.47 46.16 58.73
C GLU A 712 -54.13 47.16 59.84
N TYR A 713 -53.12 48.02 59.66
CA TYR A 713 -52.81 49.10 60.61
C TYR A 713 -53.80 50.27 60.53
N ALA A 714 -54.44 50.58 59.39
CA ALA A 714 -55.50 51.58 59.34
C ALA A 714 -56.85 51.04 59.79
N GLN A 715 -57.15 49.75 59.62
CA GLN A 715 -58.31 49.09 60.23
C GLN A 715 -58.09 48.88 61.73
N SER A 716 -56.86 48.58 62.16
CA SER A 716 -56.50 48.57 63.58
C SER A 716 -56.45 49.97 64.18
N ALA A 717 -56.00 51.00 63.44
CA ALA A 717 -56.04 52.39 63.88
C ALA A 717 -57.45 52.99 63.78
N LEU A 718 -58.32 52.51 62.90
CA LEU A 718 -59.76 52.82 62.90
C LEU A 718 -60.46 52.09 64.05
N HIS A 719 -60.13 50.83 64.36
CA HIS A 719 -60.64 50.17 65.57
C HIS A 719 -60.11 50.81 66.87
N TRP A 720 -58.85 51.25 66.89
CA TRP A 720 -58.31 52.03 68.00
C TRP A 720 -58.93 53.42 68.05
N ALA A 721 -59.16 54.12 66.93
CA ALA A 721 -59.80 55.43 66.91
C ALA A 721 -61.30 55.34 67.26
N GLU A 722 -62.04 54.35 66.78
CA GLU A 722 -63.42 54.07 67.19
C GLU A 722 -63.46 53.66 68.66
N GLY A 723 -62.48 52.88 69.15
CA GLY A 723 -62.29 52.56 70.57
C GLY A 723 -61.87 53.73 71.46
N PHE A 724 -61.17 54.73 70.90
CA PHE A 724 -60.70 55.93 71.59
C PHE A 724 -61.80 57.00 71.63
N PHE A 725 -62.52 57.22 70.53
CA PHE A 725 -63.65 58.17 70.46
C PHE A 725 -64.94 57.63 71.10
N SER A 726 -65.12 56.30 71.24
CA SER A 726 -66.19 55.72 72.06
C SER A 726 -65.94 55.81 73.58
N LYS A 727 -64.71 56.16 74.00
CA LYS A 727 -64.38 56.44 75.42
C LYS A 727 -64.38 57.93 75.77
N ILE A 728 -64.51 58.85 74.80
CA ILE A 728 -64.54 60.31 75.05
C ILE A 728 -65.99 60.84 75.06
N LYS A 729 -66.87 60.21 75.85
CA LYS A 729 -68.16 60.79 76.26
C LYS A 729 -68.53 60.41 77.70
N LYS A 730 -68.60 61.47 78.53
CA LYS A 730 -69.17 61.57 79.89
C LYS A 730 -68.26 61.17 81.08
N PRO A 731 -68.41 61.86 82.25
CA PRO A 731 -67.20 62.48 82.83
C PRO A 731 -67.08 62.44 84.38
N VAL A 732 -65.98 63.05 84.87
CA VAL A 732 -65.71 63.57 86.25
C VAL A 732 -65.59 62.55 87.40
N HIS A 733 -64.38 62.47 87.99
CA HIS A 733 -63.99 62.93 89.35
C HIS A 733 -62.44 62.77 89.44
N GLU A 734 -61.67 63.78 89.89
CA GLU A 734 -61.09 63.91 91.27
C GLU A 734 -60.22 62.69 91.67
N GLU A 735 -58.97 62.80 92.17
CA GLU A 735 -58.22 63.89 92.82
C GLU A 735 -56.68 63.72 92.62
N GLU A 736 -55.97 64.86 92.63
CA GLU A 736 -54.70 65.19 93.31
C GLU A 736 -53.35 64.43 93.14
N ASP A 737 -52.29 65.21 93.39
CA ASP A 737 -50.90 64.90 93.78
C ASP A 737 -49.90 64.19 92.84
N ASP A 738 -48.59 64.52 92.82
CA ASP A 738 -47.85 65.77 93.14
C ASP A 738 -46.35 65.62 92.68
N PHE A 739 -45.55 66.70 92.70
CA PHE A 739 -44.07 66.79 92.51
C PHE A 739 -43.45 66.34 91.14
N GLU A 740 -42.78 67.21 90.36
CA GLU A 740 -41.37 67.72 90.48
C GLU A 740 -40.28 66.66 90.13
N VAL A 741 -39.12 66.95 89.50
CA VAL A 741 -38.39 68.23 89.27
C VAL A 741 -37.33 68.13 88.12
N GLU A 742 -36.91 69.28 87.59
CA GLU A 742 -35.64 69.61 86.85
C GLU A 742 -35.26 68.88 85.52
N HIS A 743 -35.08 69.59 84.38
CA HIS A 743 -33.97 70.51 83.94
C HIS A 743 -32.68 69.74 83.53
N ILE A 744 -31.91 70.06 82.47
CA ILE A 744 -31.57 71.35 81.81
C ILE A 744 -31.11 71.13 80.33
N ASP A 745 -31.31 72.15 79.48
CA ASP A 745 -30.53 72.76 78.37
C ASP A 745 -29.24 72.09 77.80
N SER A 746 -28.66 72.44 76.62
CA SER A 746 -28.93 73.47 75.59
C SER A 746 -28.24 73.14 74.25
N PHE A 747 -28.89 73.63 73.19
CA PHE A 747 -28.38 74.24 71.95
C PHE A 747 -26.98 74.89 71.92
N ASN A 748 -26.31 74.77 70.75
CA ASN A 748 -25.54 75.78 69.95
C ASN A 748 -24.34 75.13 69.21
N SER A 749 -23.82 75.58 68.05
CA SER A 749 -24.34 76.38 66.91
C SER A 749 -23.21 76.54 65.86
N MET A 750 -23.52 76.71 64.56
CA MET A 750 -22.62 77.37 63.55
C MET A 750 -21.31 76.56 63.20
N ILE A 751 -20.52 76.70 62.12
CA ILE A 751 -20.23 77.66 61.01
C ILE A 751 -19.85 76.78 59.76
N ARG A 752 -20.22 77.11 58.50
CA ARG A 752 -19.38 77.63 57.36
C ARG A 752 -17.83 77.50 57.46
N GLU A 753 -17.01 77.69 56.43
CA GLU A 753 -17.14 77.93 54.96
C GLU A 753 -16.18 76.91 54.25
N ASN A 754 -15.79 76.90 52.97
CA ASN A 754 -15.73 77.86 51.83
C ASN A 754 -15.73 77.04 50.51
#